data_AF-A0A7W6ETY7-F1
#
_entry.id   AF-A0A7W6ETY7-F1
#
_cell.length_a   1.000
_cell.length_b   1.000
_cell.length_c   1.000
_cell.angle_alpha   90.00
_cell.angle_beta   90.00
_cell.angle_gamma   90.00
#
_symmetry.space_group_name_H-M   'P 1'
#
loop_
_entity.id
_entity.type
_entity.pdbx_description
1 polymer ?
#
loop_
_entity_poly.entity_id
_entity_poly.type
_entity_poly.pdbx_seq_one_letter_code
_entity_poly.pdbx_strand_id
1 'polypeptide(L)'
;MKHFNTKHRTALLWLMVLLTSLSSYAQKMVGDGFGGRAGYNPVNIFSGTRASGIICPDKTLHLWGITDSYLNNGVNSQSVTPVAVTNVSNVRQVSMGSAGGSRATYIKDDGTGYLYGESIPYNNSLVSNAYYTDAATPGFAFVKTDGTVWTGGSSNFAPSCLCTNGAPTTYCTSQLAGISNAKRVAISNAGSMVILLSDGTVKTIFGTTNQYPASLISSTPITIPGLSNIVDVKAGESNFYALTSSGQVYAWGNGFAMGTGVSQTTSLYTPQLITFPAGAAPIKAIVPAKTSIFCLALDENGVCYEWGSRLTTSFNSTPVAVATNVRDMAAGYDFAFFYKNDGTLWGLGYAKNMLNLSSTSTFTTLTQLSTSSLCAIQSYNGMPPCVAGTTAPALTPTTATNSCPTATVNLASLAISSTTPSGASLIWSTHKTPTSAGDTLTTAQKTAVSTAGKYYAMYYDAANACYSPADSVEVTITPCAVNLANACPTATVNLMTAISATNMPSGATVTWHTGTPATTANKVADPTAVSTSGNYYMAYFDGTNNCYSETAGPLVVTITACVPDTDGDGIADDTDLDDDNDGILDTVEQAACSPSSLTCDSDGDGIINSLDLDSDNDGINDVIEAGGTDADKNGVADGTVSATGIPATANTGLTAPDTDGDGKKNPYDLDSDNDGINDLVESGNALLADANGDGMVDGTDTDKDGILGAADGTPSTWGDANDTAPVDTDGTGGANYIDTDSDGDGLTDLAESGIANPATLDANGDGKIDDATDTDGDGIPQGVDGAPTAFGDANSPALPDTDGDSKPDYIDAADTDGDGVPDATDLDDDNDGIPDSTEGTADTDGDGVKDALDLDSDNDGINDVIEAGGTDANGDGKQDGTANATTGLIGTGLTPPNTDNDNVPDYKDLDSDNDGVSDLQEGGSGGTDANNDGVVDGPDTDGDGIQNSVDGLVGFGDVSSPALPNGDSDTLPDYRDVDSDGDGINDIIEKAGKGTLDGNNDGMVDSPTDPDGDGIANNSGLDTIPAGFGGLPTANGPATDLFANYTFGNVTFKANDTRTVIININEIKGGATSGIVEFFVPTMTGYTMTFNATQTTATVIGTETVNNNDWTMTNTGTGMKFTSKSGVVISANGRSRIAITVKADTAGTAANLTTNITPASGGDGVSLNNVAVLSMSIQN
;
A
#
# COMPACT_ATOMS: atom_id res chain seq x y z
N MET A 1 -25.60 6.28 -2.77
CA MET A 1 -26.45 6.99 -1.78
C MET A 1 -25.47 7.64 -0.82
N LYS A 2 -25.47 8.91 -0.38
CA LYS A 2 -26.24 10.15 -0.58
C LYS A 2 -25.31 11.30 -0.08
N HIS A 3 -25.20 12.40 -0.86
CA HIS A 3 -25.21 13.84 -0.42
C HIS A 3 -24.08 14.37 0.49
N PHE A 4 -23.45 15.56 0.37
CA PHE A 4 -23.39 16.72 -0.53
C PHE A 4 -22.20 17.58 0.03
N ASN A 5 -21.31 18.21 -0.75
CA ASN A 5 -21.41 19.68 -0.89
C ASN A 5 -20.71 20.22 -2.16
N THR A 6 -21.53 20.85 -3.00
CA THR A 6 -21.19 21.50 -4.26
C THR A 6 -21.09 23.01 -4.07
N LYS A 7 -19.90 23.59 -4.20
CA LYS A 7 -19.62 24.97 -4.68
C LYS A 7 -18.12 25.24 -4.47
N HIS A 8 -17.27 24.96 -5.47
CA HIS A 8 -16.03 25.71 -5.79
C HIS A 8 -15.04 25.01 -6.76
N ARG A 9 -15.17 23.71 -7.09
CA ARG A 9 -14.21 23.07 -8.04
C ARG A 9 -14.51 23.28 -9.54
N THR A 10 -15.65 23.86 -9.92
CA THR A 10 -15.98 24.21 -11.33
C THR A 10 -15.11 25.33 -11.92
N ALA A 11 -14.28 26.01 -11.14
CA ALA A 11 -13.38 27.06 -11.62
C ALA A 11 -11.91 26.63 -11.77
N LEU A 12 -11.47 25.56 -11.09
CA LEU A 12 -10.06 25.12 -11.11
C LEU A 12 -9.83 23.89 -12.00
N LEU A 13 -10.82 22.98 -12.15
CA LEU A 13 -10.69 21.86 -13.08
C LEU A 13 -10.76 22.31 -14.56
N TRP A 14 -11.40 23.46 -14.83
CA TRP A 14 -11.35 24.13 -16.15
C TRP A 14 -9.97 24.74 -16.47
N LEU A 15 -9.05 24.82 -15.50
CA LEU A 15 -7.68 25.31 -15.71
C LEU A 15 -6.67 24.16 -15.88
N MET A 16 -6.84 23.04 -15.16
CA MET A 16 -5.99 21.84 -15.32
C MET A 16 -6.33 21.02 -16.58
N VAL A 17 -7.58 21.01 -17.05
CA VAL A 17 -7.92 20.44 -18.38
C VAL A 17 -7.42 21.34 -19.53
N LEU A 18 -7.05 22.60 -19.26
CA LEU A 18 -6.59 23.55 -20.27
C LEU A 18 -5.06 23.52 -20.53
N LEU A 19 -4.26 22.88 -19.67
CA LEU A 19 -2.79 22.84 -19.80
C LEU A 19 -2.21 21.47 -20.15
N THR A 20 -2.94 20.37 -19.97
CA THR A 20 -2.60 19.05 -20.54
C THR A 20 -3.15 18.84 -21.96
N SER A 21 -3.85 19.84 -22.53
CA SER A 21 -4.50 19.74 -23.84
C SER A 21 -4.08 20.79 -24.89
N LEU A 22 -2.98 21.54 -24.66
CA LEU A 22 -2.21 22.16 -25.75
C LEU A 22 -1.35 21.11 -26.48
N SER A 23 -2.08 20.15 -27.02
CA SER A 23 -1.86 19.51 -28.31
C SER A 23 -1.39 20.50 -29.38
N SER A 24 -0.10 20.83 -29.38
CA SER A 24 0.54 21.42 -30.56
C SER A 24 1.97 20.96 -30.74
N TYR A 25 2.24 19.66 -30.59
CA TYR A 25 2.88 19.02 -31.74
C TYR A 25 1.80 18.92 -32.83
N ALA A 26 1.64 19.98 -33.60
CA ALA A 26 1.06 19.86 -34.92
C ALA A 26 1.99 18.95 -35.72
N GLN A 27 1.84 17.62 -35.56
CA GLN A 27 2.63 16.62 -36.27
C GLN A 27 2.25 16.71 -37.75
N LYS A 28 3.01 17.51 -38.49
CA LYS A 28 2.84 17.74 -39.93
C LYS A 28 2.88 16.38 -40.68
N MET A 29 1.85 16.08 -41.47
CA MET A 29 1.74 14.89 -42.36
C MET A 29 2.95 14.71 -43.30
N VAL A 30 3.43 13.46 -43.55
CA VAL A 30 4.13 12.91 -44.77
C VAL A 30 4.39 11.37 -44.71
N GLY A 31 4.19 10.67 -45.83
CA GLY A 31 4.63 9.28 -46.14
C GLY A 31 6.12 9.04 -46.45
N ASP A 32 6.49 7.76 -46.62
CA ASP A 32 7.76 6.96 -46.66
C ASP A 32 9.08 7.53 -46.07
N GLY A 33 9.06 8.73 -45.53
CA GLY A 33 10.08 9.22 -44.63
C GLY A 33 9.72 10.49 -43.89
N PHE A 34 9.17 10.34 -42.69
CA PHE A 34 9.92 10.96 -41.60
C PHE A 34 11.31 10.34 -41.69
N GLY A 35 12.34 11.16 -41.80
CA GLY A 35 13.68 10.64 -41.91
C GLY A 35 14.71 11.65 -42.37
N GLY A 36 15.08 12.50 -41.42
CA GLY A 36 15.99 13.58 -41.67
C GLY A 36 16.39 14.28 -40.37
N ARG A 37 17.35 15.17 -40.48
CA ARG A 37 17.77 16.03 -39.37
C ARG A 37 16.69 17.06 -39.03
N ALA A 38 16.77 17.62 -37.83
CA ALA A 38 15.85 18.66 -37.36
C ALA A 38 15.77 19.82 -38.39
N GLY A 39 14.55 20.20 -38.79
CA GLY A 39 14.30 21.23 -39.80
C GLY A 39 13.95 20.70 -41.21
N TYR A 40 14.13 19.40 -41.49
CA TYR A 40 13.66 18.79 -42.73
C TYR A 40 12.12 18.71 -42.75
N ASN A 41 11.49 19.35 -43.74
CA ASN A 41 10.03 19.37 -43.92
C ASN A 41 9.67 18.77 -45.30
N PRO A 42 9.29 17.48 -45.36
CA PRO A 42 8.98 16.82 -46.62
C PRO A 42 7.65 17.29 -47.24
N VAL A 43 7.41 16.96 -48.50
CA VAL A 43 6.35 17.49 -49.38
C VAL A 43 5.25 16.45 -49.67
N ASN A 44 5.11 15.47 -48.78
CA ASN A 44 4.06 14.44 -48.84
C ASN A 44 4.11 13.51 -50.07
N ILE A 45 5.20 13.47 -50.84
CA ILE A 45 5.38 12.57 -51.99
C ILE A 45 6.19 11.33 -51.60
N PHE A 46 5.77 10.15 -52.02
CA PHE A 46 6.40 8.87 -51.68
C PHE A 46 6.35 7.90 -52.86
N SER A 47 7.18 6.87 -52.85
CA SER A 47 7.29 5.90 -53.95
C SER A 47 7.54 4.47 -53.48
N GLY A 48 6.71 3.55 -53.94
CA GLY A 48 7.01 2.12 -53.94
C GLY A 48 7.76 1.70 -55.22
N THR A 49 7.84 0.39 -55.49
CA THR A 49 8.58 -0.16 -56.64
C THR A 49 8.12 0.38 -58.00
N ARG A 50 6.80 0.42 -58.28
CA ARG A 50 6.25 0.86 -59.58
C ARG A 50 5.05 1.81 -59.46
N ALA A 51 4.81 2.29 -58.25
CA ALA A 51 3.72 3.18 -57.93
C ALA A 51 4.21 4.25 -56.98
N SER A 52 3.57 5.39 -57.05
CA SER A 52 3.91 6.56 -56.26
C SER A 52 2.63 7.24 -55.82
N GLY A 53 2.76 8.05 -54.78
CA GLY A 53 1.61 8.70 -54.20
C GLY A 53 1.94 10.06 -53.62
N ILE A 54 0.86 10.78 -53.33
CA ILE A 54 0.89 12.05 -52.63
C ILE A 54 -0.25 12.12 -51.62
N ILE A 55 0.03 12.65 -50.43
CA ILE A 55 -1.01 13.08 -49.48
C ILE A 55 -1.30 14.55 -49.77
N CYS A 56 -2.54 14.84 -50.12
CA CYS A 56 -2.99 16.20 -50.43
C CYS A 56 -3.14 17.04 -49.15
N PRO A 57 -3.13 18.39 -49.25
CA PRO A 57 -3.32 19.25 -48.07
C PRO A 57 -4.61 19.00 -47.29
N ASP A 58 -5.67 18.54 -47.98
CA ASP A 58 -6.96 18.10 -47.44
C ASP A 58 -6.95 16.67 -46.86
N LYS A 59 -5.77 16.06 -46.75
CA LYS A 59 -5.49 14.74 -46.17
C LYS A 59 -6.06 13.56 -46.96
N THR A 60 -6.38 13.79 -48.22
CA THR A 60 -6.76 12.72 -49.15
C THR A 60 -5.52 12.06 -49.76
N LEU A 61 -5.62 10.75 -50.03
CA LEU A 61 -4.54 9.95 -50.59
C LEU A 61 -4.71 9.81 -52.11
N HIS A 62 -3.71 10.22 -52.89
CA HIS A 62 -3.73 10.12 -54.35
C HIS A 62 -2.56 9.24 -54.85
N LEU A 63 -2.83 8.28 -55.72
CA LEU A 63 -1.85 7.29 -56.20
C LEU A 63 -1.77 7.26 -57.74
N TRP A 64 -0.60 6.95 -58.30
CA TRP A 64 -0.38 6.67 -59.72
C TRP A 64 0.72 5.61 -59.93
N GLY A 65 0.87 5.11 -61.15
CA GLY A 65 1.85 4.09 -61.55
C GLY A 65 1.21 2.81 -62.11
N ILE A 66 1.98 1.72 -62.14
CA ILE A 66 1.57 0.39 -62.65
C ILE A 66 1.14 -0.49 -61.49
N THR A 67 -0.15 -0.81 -61.34
CA THR A 67 -0.61 -1.74 -60.29
C THR A 67 -1.95 -2.42 -60.63
N ASP A 68 -2.01 -3.75 -60.55
CA ASP A 68 -3.27 -4.50 -60.56
C ASP A 68 -4.00 -4.46 -59.19
N SER A 69 -3.38 -3.94 -58.11
CA SER A 69 -3.89 -4.06 -56.73
C SER A 69 -3.77 -2.85 -55.76
N TYR A 70 -2.97 -1.81 -56.06
CA TYR A 70 -2.82 -0.64 -55.15
C TYR A 70 -3.72 0.55 -55.50
N LEU A 71 -4.21 0.65 -56.73
CA LEU A 71 -5.09 1.73 -57.18
C LEU A 71 -6.57 1.43 -56.91
N ASN A 72 -6.92 0.14 -56.82
CA ASN A 72 -8.24 -0.48 -56.59
C ASN A 72 -9.47 0.44 -56.83
N ASN A 73 -9.51 1.06 -58.01
CA ASN A 73 -10.60 1.92 -58.47
C ASN A 73 -11.65 1.16 -59.29
N GLY A 74 -11.56 -0.17 -59.31
CA GLY A 74 -12.49 -1.06 -60.01
C GLY A 74 -12.42 -1.08 -61.54
N VAL A 75 -11.51 -0.32 -62.19
CA VAL A 75 -11.50 -0.22 -63.68
C VAL A 75 -10.15 -0.16 -64.39
N ASN A 76 -9.00 0.15 -63.75
CA ASN A 76 -7.72 0.29 -64.48
C ASN A 76 -6.49 -0.31 -63.74
N SER A 77 -5.70 -1.12 -64.44
CA SER A 77 -4.44 -1.75 -63.99
C SER A 77 -3.20 -0.85 -64.07
N GLN A 78 -3.34 0.38 -64.55
CA GLN A 78 -2.27 1.39 -64.64
C GLN A 78 -2.87 2.80 -64.69
N SER A 79 -2.25 3.77 -64.01
CA SER A 79 -2.57 5.19 -64.17
C SER A 79 -1.30 6.03 -64.27
N VAL A 80 -1.23 6.93 -65.25
CA VAL A 80 -0.15 7.93 -65.35
C VAL A 80 -0.54 9.27 -64.73
N THR A 81 -1.80 9.45 -64.32
CA THR A 81 -2.28 10.61 -63.57
C THR A 81 -2.58 10.20 -62.12
N PRO A 82 -2.49 11.12 -61.13
CA PRO A 82 -2.87 10.82 -59.75
C PRO A 82 -4.37 10.51 -59.67
N VAL A 83 -4.71 9.40 -59.01
CA VAL A 83 -6.09 8.96 -58.77
C VAL A 83 -6.35 9.01 -57.27
N ALA A 84 -7.39 9.72 -56.85
CA ALA A 84 -7.82 9.75 -55.46
C ALA A 84 -8.29 8.36 -55.01
N VAL A 85 -7.80 7.90 -53.85
CA VAL A 85 -8.26 6.67 -53.21
C VAL A 85 -9.59 6.97 -52.51
N THR A 86 -10.66 6.32 -52.99
CA THR A 86 -12.00 6.52 -52.43
C THR A 86 -12.10 6.00 -50.99
N ASN A 87 -12.85 6.73 -50.16
CA ASN A 87 -13.08 6.41 -48.74
C ASN A 87 -11.82 6.39 -47.85
N VAL A 88 -10.73 7.01 -48.31
CA VAL A 88 -9.50 7.21 -47.53
C VAL A 88 -9.25 8.72 -47.39
N SER A 89 -9.45 9.22 -46.16
CA SER A 89 -9.26 10.62 -45.77
C SER A 89 -8.55 10.70 -44.41
N ASN A 90 -8.14 11.91 -44.02
CA ASN A 90 -7.40 12.18 -42.78
C ASN A 90 -6.10 11.37 -42.70
N VAL A 91 -5.47 11.11 -43.85
CA VAL A 91 -4.22 10.35 -43.91
C VAL A 91 -3.06 11.25 -43.51
N ARG A 92 -2.27 10.76 -42.56
CA ARG A 92 -1.10 11.44 -42.01
C ARG A 92 0.21 10.92 -42.58
N GLN A 93 0.33 9.61 -42.73
CA GLN A 93 1.55 8.93 -43.17
C GLN A 93 1.19 7.69 -43.98
N VAL A 94 2.02 7.37 -44.98
CA VAL A 94 1.89 6.18 -45.85
C VAL A 94 3.27 5.56 -46.04
N SER A 95 3.41 4.24 -46.09
CA SER A 95 4.60 3.56 -46.61
C SER A 95 4.20 2.51 -47.65
N MET A 96 4.97 2.38 -48.73
CA MET A 96 4.69 1.46 -49.84
C MET A 96 5.80 0.41 -50.00
N GLY A 97 5.41 -0.88 -50.01
CA GLY A 97 6.31 -2.02 -50.21
C GLY A 97 6.55 -2.40 -51.68
N SER A 98 7.11 -3.61 -51.89
CA SER A 98 7.56 -4.13 -53.20
C SER A 98 6.44 -4.51 -54.18
N ALA A 99 6.72 -4.49 -55.50
CA ALA A 99 5.82 -4.99 -56.54
C ALA A 99 5.98 -6.51 -56.75
N GLY A 100 4.95 -7.26 -56.38
CA GLY A 100 4.88 -8.74 -56.43
C GLY A 100 4.21 -9.36 -55.20
N GLY A 101 3.89 -8.53 -54.20
CA GLY A 101 3.27 -8.86 -52.92
C GLY A 101 2.52 -7.65 -52.33
N SER A 102 2.03 -6.74 -53.20
CA SER A 102 1.68 -5.35 -52.96
C SER A 102 1.06 -5.01 -51.58
N ARG A 103 1.87 -4.65 -50.58
CA ARG A 103 1.42 -4.17 -49.26
C ARG A 103 1.90 -2.75 -49.01
N ALA A 104 1.00 -1.91 -48.55
CA ALA A 104 1.28 -0.58 -48.09
C ALA A 104 0.55 -0.34 -46.77
N THR A 105 1.13 0.49 -45.92
CA THR A 105 0.54 0.90 -44.66
C THR A 105 0.21 2.38 -44.71
N TYR A 106 -0.82 2.79 -43.98
CA TYR A 106 -1.05 4.20 -43.73
C TYR A 106 -1.60 4.44 -42.32
N ILE A 107 -1.39 5.64 -41.81
CA ILE A 107 -1.83 6.10 -40.50
C ILE A 107 -2.76 7.29 -40.72
N LYS A 108 -3.89 7.32 -40.00
CA LYS A 108 -4.78 8.47 -39.97
C LYS A 108 -4.41 9.45 -38.85
N ASP A 109 -4.96 10.66 -38.88
CA ASP A 109 -4.70 11.70 -37.86
C ASP A 109 -5.10 11.28 -36.44
N ASP A 110 -6.06 10.35 -36.31
CA ASP A 110 -6.48 9.74 -35.04
C ASP A 110 -5.50 8.66 -34.51
N GLY A 111 -4.38 8.43 -35.20
CA GLY A 111 -3.39 7.41 -34.83
C GLY A 111 -3.76 5.99 -35.24
N THR A 112 -4.86 5.79 -35.97
CA THR A 112 -5.24 4.45 -36.45
C THR A 112 -4.38 4.02 -37.63
N GLY A 113 -3.73 2.87 -37.52
CA GLY A 113 -2.86 2.26 -38.53
C GLY A 113 -3.60 1.20 -39.35
N TYR A 114 -3.47 1.30 -40.68
CA TYR A 114 -4.15 0.45 -41.67
C TYR A 114 -3.15 -0.23 -42.60
N LEU A 115 -3.52 -1.42 -43.08
CA LEU A 115 -2.83 -2.15 -44.15
C LEU A 115 -3.71 -2.24 -45.40
N TYR A 116 -3.13 -2.05 -46.59
CA TYR A 116 -3.84 -2.15 -47.86
C TYR A 116 -2.97 -2.69 -49.01
N GLY A 117 -3.62 -3.16 -50.07
CA GLY A 117 -3.01 -3.78 -51.26
C GLY A 117 -3.27 -5.29 -51.36
N GLU A 118 -2.91 -5.96 -52.46
CA GLU A 118 -3.22 -7.39 -52.74
C GLU A 118 -4.61 -7.91 -52.30
N SER A 119 -5.69 -7.40 -52.89
CA SER A 119 -7.07 -7.80 -52.54
C SER A 119 -7.49 -7.49 -51.10
N ILE A 120 -6.68 -6.78 -50.31
CA ILE A 120 -7.03 -6.24 -49.00
C ILE A 120 -7.76 -4.90 -49.20
N PRO A 121 -8.97 -4.75 -48.66
CA PRO A 121 -9.68 -3.48 -48.64
C PRO A 121 -8.89 -2.40 -47.87
N TYR A 122 -9.00 -1.12 -48.28
CA TYR A 122 -8.30 -0.01 -47.61
C TYR A 122 -8.74 0.23 -46.16
N ASN A 123 -9.76 -0.44 -45.65
CA ASN A 123 -10.31 -0.24 -44.31
C ASN A 123 -9.89 -1.31 -43.28
N ASN A 124 -8.83 -2.08 -43.54
CA ASN A 124 -8.32 -3.06 -42.59
C ASN A 124 -7.44 -2.39 -41.51
N SER A 125 -8.08 -1.95 -40.42
CA SER A 125 -7.42 -1.37 -39.25
C SER A 125 -6.70 -2.44 -38.43
N LEU A 126 -5.45 -2.19 -38.06
CA LEU A 126 -4.60 -3.16 -37.36
C LEU A 126 -4.14 -2.69 -35.99
N VAL A 127 -3.86 -1.39 -35.83
CA VAL A 127 -3.37 -0.81 -34.57
C VAL A 127 -4.00 0.55 -34.32
N SER A 128 -4.16 0.91 -33.05
CA SER A 128 -4.45 2.27 -32.60
C SER A 128 -3.16 2.94 -32.09
N ASN A 129 -3.22 4.26 -31.90
CA ASN A 129 -2.14 5.07 -31.32
C ASN A 129 -0.79 4.95 -32.05
N ALA A 130 -0.81 4.63 -33.35
CA ALA A 130 0.38 4.60 -34.18
C ALA A 130 0.75 6.01 -34.65
N TYR A 131 2.03 6.34 -34.61
CA TYR A 131 2.52 7.62 -35.14
C TYR A 131 3.56 7.46 -36.26
N TYR A 132 4.10 6.25 -36.45
CA TYR A 132 5.04 5.94 -37.53
C TYR A 132 4.82 4.54 -38.11
N THR A 133 5.04 4.36 -39.42
CA THR A 133 4.97 3.05 -40.08
C THR A 133 5.99 2.89 -41.21
N ASP A 134 6.43 1.65 -41.45
CA ASP A 134 7.15 1.25 -42.67
C ASP A 134 6.66 -0.11 -43.18
N ALA A 135 6.73 -0.32 -44.50
CA ALA A 135 6.24 -1.52 -45.17
C ALA A 135 7.24 -2.03 -46.23
N ALA A 136 7.33 -3.35 -46.33
CA ALA A 136 8.10 -4.08 -47.33
C ALA A 136 7.38 -5.40 -47.69
N THR A 137 7.95 -6.19 -48.60
CA THR A 137 7.51 -7.58 -48.80
C THR A 137 8.60 -8.47 -48.21
N PRO A 138 8.34 -9.20 -47.09
CA PRO A 138 7.05 -9.78 -46.73
C PRO A 138 6.29 -9.16 -45.54
N GLY A 139 6.74 -8.05 -44.94
CA GLY A 139 6.19 -7.56 -43.67
C GLY A 139 6.03 -6.04 -43.54
N PHE A 140 5.40 -5.62 -42.45
CA PHE A 140 5.12 -4.24 -42.12
C PHE A 140 5.30 -4.01 -40.61
N ALA A 141 5.50 -2.75 -40.21
CA ALA A 141 5.60 -2.37 -38.82
C ALA A 141 4.94 -1.02 -38.54
N PHE A 142 4.46 -0.87 -37.32
CA PHE A 142 3.96 0.36 -36.73
C PHE A 142 4.73 0.66 -35.44
N VAL A 143 5.02 1.93 -35.20
CA VAL A 143 5.49 2.43 -33.91
C VAL A 143 4.33 3.18 -33.27
N LYS A 144 3.98 2.79 -32.04
CA LYS A 144 2.93 3.40 -31.25
C LYS A 144 3.47 4.51 -30.35
N THR A 145 2.60 5.41 -29.92
CA THR A 145 2.94 6.58 -29.09
C THR A 145 3.52 6.19 -27.73
N ASP A 146 3.24 4.98 -27.26
CA ASP A 146 3.85 4.36 -26.07
C ASP A 146 5.28 3.83 -26.32
N GLY A 147 5.86 4.05 -27.51
CA GLY A 147 7.19 3.58 -27.88
C GLY A 147 7.28 2.10 -28.26
N THR A 148 6.17 1.36 -28.30
CA THR A 148 6.16 -0.05 -28.69
C THR A 148 6.16 -0.22 -30.21
N VAL A 149 6.75 -1.33 -30.69
CA VAL A 149 6.76 -1.70 -32.11
C VAL A 149 5.82 -2.87 -32.36
N TRP A 150 4.92 -2.73 -33.32
CA TRP A 150 3.94 -3.73 -33.71
C TRP A 150 4.17 -4.17 -35.14
N THR A 151 4.36 -5.47 -35.36
CA THR A 151 4.80 -6.02 -36.64
C THR A 151 3.85 -7.09 -37.17
N GLY A 152 3.83 -7.28 -38.49
CA GLY A 152 3.07 -8.35 -39.15
C GLY A 152 3.63 -8.69 -40.52
N GLY A 153 3.41 -9.90 -41.05
CA GLY A 153 4.03 -10.32 -42.31
C GLY A 153 3.90 -11.81 -42.62
N SER A 154 4.53 -12.26 -43.71
CA SER A 154 4.59 -13.71 -44.02
C SER A 154 5.63 -14.45 -43.16
N SER A 155 5.63 -15.78 -43.22
CA SER A 155 6.55 -16.65 -42.45
C SER A 155 8.04 -16.40 -42.66
N ASN A 156 8.42 -15.63 -43.69
CA ASN A 156 9.81 -15.31 -44.02
C ASN A 156 10.23 -13.92 -43.50
N PHE A 157 9.36 -13.23 -42.77
CA PHE A 157 9.62 -11.93 -42.13
C PHE A 157 10.01 -12.11 -40.67
N ALA A 158 10.93 -11.27 -40.18
CA ALA A 158 11.39 -11.26 -38.79
C ALA A 158 10.69 -10.17 -37.96
N PRO A 159 10.18 -10.47 -36.75
CA PRO A 159 9.98 -11.80 -36.19
C PRO A 159 8.84 -12.56 -36.90
N SER A 160 8.88 -13.90 -36.89
CA SER A 160 7.78 -14.71 -37.44
C SER A 160 6.55 -14.59 -36.53
N CYS A 161 5.69 -13.61 -36.79
CA CYS A 161 4.44 -13.44 -36.06
C CYS A 161 3.48 -14.60 -36.41
N LEU A 162 3.41 -15.64 -35.57
CA LEU A 162 2.37 -16.68 -35.63
C LEU A 162 1.27 -16.31 -34.65
N CYS A 163 0.13 -15.84 -35.16
CA CYS A 163 -1.04 -15.62 -34.32
C CYS A 163 -1.78 -16.94 -34.08
N THR A 164 -2.20 -17.17 -32.84
CA THR A 164 -2.93 -18.38 -32.39
C THR A 164 -4.41 -18.38 -32.77
N ASN A 165 -4.96 -17.26 -33.27
CA ASN A 165 -6.40 -17.03 -33.44
C ASN A 165 -7.00 -17.44 -34.80
N GLY A 166 -6.39 -18.36 -35.54
CA GLY A 166 -6.99 -18.94 -36.77
C GLY A 166 -7.19 -17.99 -37.97
N ALA A 167 -6.81 -16.71 -37.86
CA ALA A 167 -6.81 -15.75 -38.97
C ALA A 167 -5.63 -16.03 -39.94
N PRO A 168 -5.74 -15.66 -41.24
CA PRO A 168 -4.63 -15.82 -42.16
C PRO A 168 -3.40 -15.08 -41.64
N THR A 169 -2.25 -15.76 -41.56
CA THR A 169 -0.97 -15.22 -41.03
C THR A 169 -0.50 -13.91 -41.67
N THR A 170 -1.16 -13.49 -42.74
CA THR A 170 -0.84 -12.34 -43.58
C THR A 170 -1.41 -11.01 -43.06
N TYR A 171 -2.41 -11.03 -42.16
CA TYR A 171 -3.18 -9.85 -41.75
C TYR A 171 -3.13 -9.53 -40.26
N CYS A 172 -2.35 -10.28 -39.49
CA CYS A 172 -2.29 -10.11 -38.05
C CYS A 172 -1.11 -9.24 -37.63
N THR A 173 -1.25 -8.59 -36.48
CA THR A 173 -0.20 -7.79 -35.84
C THR A 173 0.10 -8.31 -34.45
N SER A 174 1.38 -8.36 -34.09
CA SER A 174 1.83 -8.64 -32.72
C SER A 174 2.84 -7.59 -32.27
N GLN A 175 2.85 -7.31 -30.97
CA GLN A 175 3.90 -6.50 -30.38
C GLN A 175 5.25 -7.23 -30.46
N LEU A 176 6.29 -6.50 -30.80
CA LEU A 176 7.67 -6.96 -30.75
C LEU A 176 8.18 -6.83 -29.32
N ALA A 177 8.47 -7.96 -28.67
CA ALA A 177 8.97 -7.98 -27.30
C ALA A 177 10.34 -7.30 -27.16
N GLY A 178 10.58 -6.68 -26.01
CA GLY A 178 11.85 -6.03 -25.65
C GLY A 178 12.06 -4.64 -26.26
N ILE A 179 11.01 -4.00 -26.80
CA ILE A 179 11.05 -2.64 -27.34
C ILE A 179 9.89 -1.82 -26.77
N SER A 180 10.22 -0.82 -25.96
CA SER A 180 9.27 0.10 -25.29
C SER A 180 9.54 1.58 -25.57
N ASN A 181 10.66 1.94 -26.20
CA ASN A 181 11.06 3.33 -26.44
C ASN A 181 11.49 3.59 -27.89
N ALA A 182 10.86 2.91 -28.87
CA ALA A 182 11.14 3.09 -30.28
C ALA A 182 10.68 4.45 -30.78
N LYS A 183 11.54 5.07 -31.59
CA LYS A 183 11.29 6.32 -32.32
C LYS A 183 10.93 6.08 -33.78
N ARG A 184 11.60 5.13 -34.44
CA ARG A 184 11.43 4.80 -35.87
C ARG A 184 11.70 3.33 -36.17
N VAL A 185 11.21 2.87 -37.31
CA VAL A 185 11.49 1.54 -37.85
C VAL A 185 11.76 1.60 -39.35
N ALA A 186 12.62 0.73 -39.86
CA ALA A 186 12.80 0.55 -41.30
C ALA A 186 12.92 -0.93 -41.67
N ILE A 187 12.17 -1.35 -42.70
CA ILE A 187 12.05 -2.74 -43.11
C ILE A 187 12.61 -2.93 -44.53
N SER A 188 13.45 -3.95 -44.68
CA SER A 188 14.02 -4.39 -45.95
C SER A 188 13.14 -5.44 -46.64
N ASN A 189 13.26 -5.56 -47.95
CA ASN A 189 12.57 -6.63 -48.71
C ASN A 189 13.15 -8.03 -48.46
N ALA A 190 14.32 -8.14 -47.84
CA ALA A 190 14.85 -9.41 -47.36
C ALA A 190 14.16 -9.95 -46.10
N GLY A 191 13.22 -9.18 -45.53
CA GLY A 191 12.51 -9.53 -44.30
C GLY A 191 13.26 -9.19 -43.01
N SER A 192 14.34 -8.41 -43.10
CA SER A 192 15.08 -7.87 -41.95
C SER A 192 14.63 -6.44 -41.63
N MET A 193 14.74 -6.04 -40.36
CA MET A 193 14.33 -4.70 -39.90
C MET A 193 15.34 -4.07 -38.95
N VAL A 194 15.36 -2.73 -38.93
CA VAL A 194 16.13 -1.91 -37.99
C VAL A 194 15.20 -0.95 -37.24
N ILE A 195 15.50 -0.71 -35.97
CA ILE A 195 14.68 0.05 -35.03
C ILE A 195 15.57 1.12 -34.40
N LEU A 196 15.16 2.38 -34.50
CA LEU A 196 15.80 3.49 -33.80
C LEU A 196 15.04 3.75 -32.50
N LEU A 197 15.75 3.76 -31.38
CA LEU A 197 15.21 4.12 -30.07
C LEU A 197 15.35 5.62 -29.78
N SER A 198 14.61 6.12 -28.79
CA SER A 198 14.57 7.54 -28.43
C SER A 198 15.92 8.10 -27.95
N ASP A 199 16.77 7.25 -27.36
CA ASP A 199 18.15 7.55 -26.92
C ASP A 199 19.17 7.61 -28.08
N GLY A 200 18.75 7.30 -29.32
CA GLY A 200 19.62 7.23 -30.50
C GLY A 200 20.26 5.86 -30.75
N THR A 201 19.96 4.86 -29.92
CA THR A 201 20.41 3.47 -30.09
C THR A 201 19.70 2.82 -31.28
N VAL A 202 20.44 2.07 -32.11
CA VAL A 202 19.88 1.31 -33.23
C VAL A 202 19.91 -0.18 -32.93
N LYS A 203 18.74 -0.82 -32.96
CA LYS A 203 18.57 -2.27 -32.85
C LYS A 203 18.19 -2.88 -34.21
N THR A 204 18.43 -4.17 -34.38
CA THR A 204 18.12 -4.92 -35.60
C THR A 204 17.56 -6.30 -35.30
N ILE A 205 16.74 -6.80 -36.23
CA ILE A 205 16.31 -8.19 -36.29
C ILE A 205 16.50 -8.64 -37.74
N PHE A 206 17.42 -9.58 -37.95
CA PHE A 206 17.69 -10.12 -39.27
C PHE A 206 16.78 -11.32 -39.56
N GLY A 207 16.13 -11.31 -40.73
CA GLY A 207 15.22 -12.37 -41.16
C GLY A 207 15.90 -13.71 -41.43
N THR A 208 15.09 -14.77 -41.51
CA THR A 208 15.51 -16.19 -41.59
C THR A 208 16.04 -16.62 -42.97
N THR A 209 16.19 -15.70 -43.92
CA THR A 209 16.74 -16.03 -45.24
C THR A 209 18.28 -16.07 -45.17
N ASN A 210 18.91 -16.96 -45.96
CA ASN A 210 20.37 -17.23 -46.01
C ASN A 210 21.26 -16.03 -46.44
N GLN A 211 20.86 -14.79 -46.15
CA GLN A 211 21.53 -13.56 -46.57
C GLN A 211 22.47 -12.98 -45.50
N TYR A 212 22.36 -13.38 -44.23
CA TYR A 212 23.24 -12.91 -43.15
C TYR A 212 23.98 -14.08 -42.49
N PRO A 213 25.19 -13.86 -41.95
CA PRO A 213 25.90 -14.85 -41.14
C PRO A 213 25.01 -15.38 -40.02
N ALA A 214 25.05 -16.69 -39.75
CA ALA A 214 24.21 -17.32 -38.72
C ALA A 214 24.36 -16.67 -37.33
N SER A 215 25.54 -16.11 -37.03
CA SER A 215 25.83 -15.38 -35.79
C SER A 215 25.07 -14.05 -35.63
N LEU A 216 24.44 -13.54 -36.69
CA LEU A 216 23.66 -12.31 -36.67
C LEU A 216 22.15 -12.56 -36.76
N ILE A 217 21.71 -13.81 -36.94
CA ILE A 217 20.29 -14.14 -36.98
C ILE A 217 19.79 -14.23 -35.54
N SER A 218 18.83 -13.37 -35.17
CA SER A 218 18.24 -13.32 -33.83
C SER A 218 16.72 -13.20 -33.91
N SER A 219 15.99 -13.91 -33.04
CA SER A 219 14.54 -13.78 -32.87
C SER A 219 14.15 -12.63 -31.94
N THR A 220 15.12 -12.04 -31.24
CA THR A 220 14.96 -10.85 -30.39
C THR A 220 15.81 -9.69 -30.93
N PRO A 221 15.41 -8.43 -30.69
CA PRO A 221 16.18 -7.26 -31.14
C PRO A 221 17.60 -7.23 -30.55
N ILE A 222 18.62 -7.11 -31.40
CA ILE A 222 20.03 -6.94 -30.99
C ILE A 222 20.53 -5.54 -31.32
N THR A 223 21.41 -4.97 -30.48
CA THR A 223 21.98 -3.64 -30.71
C THR A 223 23.06 -3.69 -31.80
N ILE A 224 23.06 -2.70 -32.70
CA ILE A 224 24.12 -2.51 -33.70
C ILE A 224 25.24 -1.66 -33.08
N PRO A 225 26.45 -2.20 -32.88
CA PRO A 225 27.56 -1.45 -32.31
C PRO A 225 28.14 -0.44 -33.31
N GLY A 226 28.75 0.63 -32.79
CA GLY A 226 29.48 1.63 -33.58
C GLY A 226 28.60 2.72 -34.20
N LEU A 227 27.32 2.81 -33.79
CA LEU A 227 26.42 3.91 -34.14
C LEU A 227 26.14 4.75 -32.89
N SER A 228 26.20 6.07 -33.02
CA SER A 228 25.81 7.02 -31.99
C SER A 228 25.17 8.25 -32.63
N ASN A 229 24.34 8.96 -31.86
CA ASN A 229 23.66 10.18 -32.30
C ASN A 229 22.79 9.99 -33.56
N ILE A 230 22.15 8.83 -33.71
CA ILE A 230 21.31 8.52 -34.87
C ILE A 230 19.97 9.21 -34.75
N VAL A 231 19.55 9.91 -35.81
CA VAL A 231 18.27 10.62 -35.88
C VAL A 231 17.29 9.99 -36.86
N ASP A 232 17.79 9.14 -37.76
CA ASP A 232 16.97 8.40 -38.72
C ASP A 232 17.62 7.09 -39.18
N VAL A 233 16.77 6.12 -39.55
CA VAL A 233 17.16 4.83 -40.11
C VAL A 233 16.32 4.51 -41.36
N LYS A 234 16.95 3.93 -42.38
CA LYS A 234 16.30 3.54 -43.64
C LYS A 234 16.76 2.17 -44.10
N ALA A 235 15.91 1.49 -44.85
CA ALA A 235 16.16 0.17 -45.40
C ALA A 235 15.82 0.14 -46.89
N GLY A 236 16.72 -0.41 -47.71
CA GLY A 236 16.47 -0.73 -49.12
C GLY A 236 16.13 -2.21 -49.30
N GLU A 237 16.72 -2.87 -50.31
CA GLU A 237 16.41 -4.27 -50.63
C GLU A 237 16.89 -5.24 -49.55
N SER A 238 18.18 -5.19 -49.25
CA SER A 238 18.84 -5.98 -48.21
C SER A 238 19.92 -5.15 -47.49
N ASN A 239 19.82 -3.82 -47.57
CA ASN A 239 20.78 -2.87 -47.03
C ASN A 239 20.09 -1.86 -46.11
N PHE A 240 20.87 -1.24 -45.25
CA PHE A 240 20.41 -0.33 -44.22
C PHE A 240 21.29 0.91 -44.17
N TYR A 241 20.68 2.01 -43.76
CA TYR A 241 21.34 3.29 -43.60
C TYR A 241 20.94 3.92 -42.27
N ALA A 242 21.88 4.61 -41.64
CA ALA A 242 21.64 5.42 -40.45
C ALA A 242 22.19 6.83 -40.68
N LEU A 243 21.39 7.84 -40.32
CA LEU A 243 21.72 9.26 -40.42
C LEU A 243 22.00 9.82 -39.04
N THR A 244 23.13 10.48 -38.85
CA THR A 244 23.48 11.14 -37.59
C THR A 244 22.87 12.54 -37.49
N SER A 245 22.80 13.06 -36.26
CA SER A 245 22.45 14.46 -35.98
C SER A 245 23.43 15.48 -36.58
N SER A 246 24.63 15.06 -37.00
CA SER A 246 25.65 15.87 -37.68
C SER A 246 25.60 15.77 -39.22
N GLY A 247 24.73 14.93 -39.77
CA GLY A 247 24.58 14.75 -41.23
C GLY A 247 25.56 13.77 -41.86
N GLN A 248 26.16 12.89 -41.05
CA GLN A 248 26.93 11.75 -41.51
C GLN A 248 26.00 10.57 -41.79
N VAL A 249 26.38 9.73 -42.76
CA VAL A 249 25.57 8.58 -43.20
C VAL A 249 26.38 7.31 -43.07
N TYR A 250 25.82 6.32 -42.38
CA TYR A 250 26.39 4.98 -42.30
C TYR A 250 25.57 4.00 -43.13
N ALA A 251 26.23 3.00 -43.73
CA ALA A 251 25.59 1.92 -44.47
C ALA A 251 26.10 0.54 -44.04
N TRP A 252 25.20 -0.45 -44.04
CA TRP A 252 25.50 -1.86 -43.84
C TRP A 252 24.47 -2.76 -44.53
N GLY A 253 24.66 -4.07 -44.46
CA GLY A 253 23.81 -5.09 -45.07
C GLY A 253 24.46 -5.77 -46.27
N ASN A 254 23.63 -6.39 -47.12
CA ASN A 254 24.10 -7.10 -48.31
C ASN A 254 24.36 -6.16 -49.49
N GLY A 255 25.39 -6.51 -50.27
CA GLY A 255 26.25 -5.61 -51.05
C GLY A 255 25.69 -4.79 -52.21
N PHE A 256 24.43 -4.38 -52.21
CA PHE A 256 23.90 -3.47 -53.22
C PHE A 256 23.81 -2.04 -52.67
N ALA A 257 24.22 -1.03 -53.45
CA ALA A 257 24.15 0.40 -53.11
C ALA A 257 24.80 0.84 -51.76
N MET A 258 25.94 0.29 -51.33
CA MET A 258 26.55 0.69 -50.04
C MET A 258 27.03 2.15 -50.00
N GLY A 259 27.49 2.71 -51.11
CA GLY A 259 27.99 4.10 -51.18
C GLY A 259 29.38 4.32 -50.54
N THR A 260 29.98 3.28 -49.96
CA THR A 260 31.28 3.36 -49.24
C THR A 260 32.50 3.13 -50.14
N GLY A 261 32.31 3.05 -51.47
CA GLY A 261 33.38 2.75 -52.42
C GLY A 261 33.65 1.26 -52.64
N VAL A 262 32.95 0.37 -51.92
CA VAL A 262 33.06 -1.08 -52.10
C VAL A 262 32.39 -1.56 -53.40
N SER A 263 32.75 -2.76 -53.85
CA SER A 263 32.17 -3.39 -55.04
C SER A 263 30.69 -3.75 -54.84
N GLN A 264 29.92 -3.85 -55.93
CA GLN A 264 28.47 -4.18 -55.93
C GLN A 264 28.12 -5.58 -55.36
N THR A 265 29.10 -6.39 -54.98
CA THR A 265 28.88 -7.71 -54.39
C THR A 265 29.41 -7.81 -52.97
N THR A 266 29.95 -6.72 -52.41
CA THR A 266 30.57 -6.71 -51.08
C THR A 266 29.52 -6.43 -50.01
N SER A 267 29.17 -7.43 -49.20
CA SER A 267 28.34 -7.25 -48.01
C SER A 267 29.14 -6.62 -46.87
N LEU A 268 28.51 -5.69 -46.14
CA LEU A 268 29.06 -4.99 -44.99
C LEU A 268 28.25 -5.36 -43.76
N TYR A 269 28.76 -6.19 -42.87
CA TYR A 269 27.99 -6.64 -41.70
C TYR A 269 28.13 -5.71 -40.48
N THR A 270 28.98 -4.70 -40.57
CA THR A 270 29.10 -3.61 -39.61
C THR A 270 28.86 -2.27 -40.30
N PRO A 271 28.30 -1.27 -39.60
CA PRO A 271 28.10 0.06 -40.16
C PRO A 271 29.40 0.70 -40.64
N GLN A 272 29.40 1.21 -41.87
CA GLN A 272 30.52 1.95 -42.44
C GLN A 272 30.08 3.34 -42.89
N LEU A 273 30.92 4.34 -42.62
CA LEU A 273 30.67 5.72 -43.00
C LEU A 273 30.74 5.91 -44.53
N ILE A 274 29.72 6.53 -45.12
CA ILE A 274 29.70 6.99 -46.51
C ILE A 274 30.45 8.32 -46.61
N THR A 275 31.39 8.41 -47.56
CA THR A 275 32.12 9.64 -47.86
C THR A 275 31.49 10.37 -49.05
N PHE A 276 31.00 11.59 -48.84
CA PHE A 276 30.44 12.44 -49.89
C PHE A 276 31.53 13.28 -50.58
N PRO A 277 31.30 13.74 -51.83
CA PRO A 277 32.23 14.61 -52.55
C PRO A 277 32.61 15.88 -51.76
N ALA A 278 33.84 16.35 -51.94
CA ALA A 278 34.31 17.58 -51.29
C ALA A 278 33.40 18.77 -51.61
N GLY A 279 32.97 19.49 -50.56
CA GLY A 279 32.03 20.60 -50.67
C GLY A 279 30.54 20.21 -50.54
N ALA A 280 30.22 18.93 -50.36
CA ALA A 280 28.90 18.52 -49.92
C ALA A 280 28.58 19.11 -48.54
N ALA A 281 27.38 19.67 -48.38
CA ALA A 281 26.90 20.05 -47.06
C ALA A 281 26.48 18.79 -46.26
N PRO A 282 26.31 18.91 -44.93
CA PRO A 282 25.74 17.83 -44.14
C PRO A 282 24.45 17.28 -44.73
N ILE A 283 24.28 15.96 -44.68
CA ILE A 283 23.09 15.29 -45.22
C ILE A 283 21.91 15.51 -44.27
N LYS A 284 20.76 15.90 -44.83
CA LYS A 284 19.52 16.11 -44.09
C LYS A 284 18.45 15.05 -44.34
N ALA A 285 18.55 14.22 -45.38
CA ALA A 285 17.61 13.13 -45.66
C ALA A 285 18.24 12.02 -46.52
N ILE A 286 17.76 10.78 -46.38
CA ILE A 286 18.19 9.60 -47.16
C ILE A 286 16.96 8.82 -47.64
N VAL A 287 16.97 8.41 -48.91
CA VAL A 287 15.89 7.60 -49.50
C VAL A 287 16.49 6.46 -50.34
N PRO A 288 16.60 5.24 -49.79
CA PRO A 288 17.00 4.08 -50.57
C PRO A 288 15.85 3.54 -51.42
N ALA A 289 16.16 3.01 -52.60
CA ALA A 289 15.18 2.29 -53.38
C ALA A 289 14.89 0.93 -52.74
N LYS A 290 13.63 0.66 -52.38
CA LYS A 290 13.24 -0.59 -51.68
C LYS A 290 13.60 -1.87 -52.44
N THR A 291 13.48 -1.87 -53.76
CA THR A 291 13.63 -3.07 -54.62
C THR A 291 14.75 -2.94 -55.65
N SER A 292 15.52 -1.87 -55.56
CA SER A 292 16.57 -1.57 -56.51
C SER A 292 17.85 -1.29 -55.78
N ILE A 293 18.89 -1.07 -56.56
CA ILE A 293 20.25 -1.06 -56.08
C ILE A 293 20.85 0.34 -56.18
N PHE A 294 20.04 1.37 -55.90
CA PHE A 294 20.48 2.75 -55.72
C PHE A 294 19.90 3.41 -54.46
N CYS A 295 20.54 4.48 -54.02
CA CYS A 295 20.09 5.31 -52.90
C CYS A 295 20.31 6.79 -53.22
N LEU A 296 19.46 7.63 -52.63
CA LEU A 296 19.53 9.09 -52.74
C LEU A 296 19.83 9.69 -51.37
N ALA A 297 20.59 10.79 -51.36
CA ALA A 297 20.79 11.62 -50.18
C ALA A 297 20.63 13.10 -50.52
N LEU A 298 19.99 13.86 -49.64
CA LEU A 298 19.81 15.29 -49.77
C LEU A 298 20.72 16.02 -48.80
N ASP A 299 21.53 16.95 -49.29
CA ASP A 299 22.26 17.86 -48.42
C ASP A 299 21.44 19.11 -48.05
N GLU A 300 21.94 19.84 -47.06
CA GLU A 300 21.32 21.06 -46.56
C GLU A 300 21.19 22.17 -47.62
N ASN A 301 22.12 22.24 -48.57
CA ASN A 301 22.11 23.19 -49.68
C ASN A 301 21.12 22.82 -50.81
N GLY A 302 20.43 21.68 -50.69
CA GLY A 302 19.49 21.19 -51.70
C GLY A 302 20.18 20.53 -52.89
N VAL A 303 21.39 20.02 -52.71
CA VAL A 303 22.06 19.12 -53.65
C VAL A 303 21.68 17.69 -53.32
N CYS A 304 21.17 16.97 -54.32
CA CYS A 304 20.90 15.55 -54.21
C CYS A 304 22.07 14.74 -54.77
N TYR A 305 22.49 13.74 -54.00
CA TYR A 305 23.49 12.76 -54.37
C TYR A 305 22.84 11.40 -54.63
N GLU A 306 23.43 10.63 -55.53
CA GLU A 306 23.03 9.28 -55.92
C GLU A 306 24.23 8.35 -55.90
N TRP A 307 24.01 7.10 -55.51
CA TRP A 307 24.96 6.01 -55.71
C TRP A 307 24.22 4.70 -55.91
N GLY A 308 24.94 3.68 -56.38
CA GLY A 308 24.36 2.42 -56.81
C GLY A 308 24.14 2.38 -58.33
N SER A 309 23.14 1.63 -58.80
CA SER A 309 22.83 1.44 -60.22
C SER A 309 21.34 1.64 -60.49
N ARG A 310 21.02 2.10 -61.72
CA ARG A 310 19.69 2.14 -62.39
C ARG A 310 18.97 3.48 -62.53
N LEU A 311 19.54 4.62 -62.12
CA LEU A 311 19.03 5.94 -62.56
C LEU A 311 19.78 6.48 -63.79
N THR A 312 21.08 6.27 -63.84
CA THR A 312 21.94 6.48 -65.02
C THR A 312 22.56 5.13 -65.41
N THR A 313 22.98 4.95 -66.66
CA THR A 313 23.36 3.62 -67.19
C THR A 313 24.65 3.02 -66.60
N SER A 314 25.25 3.64 -65.58
CA SER A 314 26.50 3.24 -64.92
C SER A 314 26.32 3.08 -63.42
N PHE A 315 27.02 2.11 -62.81
CA PHE A 315 27.07 1.93 -61.36
C PHE A 315 28.06 2.91 -60.72
N ASN A 316 27.65 3.59 -59.65
CA ASN A 316 28.48 4.45 -58.82
C ASN A 316 28.68 3.80 -57.44
N SER A 317 29.93 3.49 -57.05
CA SER A 317 30.23 2.92 -55.71
C SER A 317 30.27 3.96 -54.60
N THR A 318 30.31 5.25 -54.94
CA THR A 318 30.31 6.41 -54.03
C THR A 318 29.26 7.45 -54.46
N PRO A 319 28.79 8.33 -53.57
CA PRO A 319 27.81 9.37 -53.91
C PRO A 319 28.27 10.33 -55.01
N VAL A 320 27.38 10.62 -55.97
CA VAL A 320 27.57 11.57 -57.07
C VAL A 320 26.39 12.53 -57.13
N ALA A 321 26.64 13.84 -57.30
CA ALA A 321 25.56 14.83 -57.39
C ALA A 321 24.74 14.66 -58.68
N VAL A 322 23.41 14.58 -58.56
CA VAL A 322 22.47 14.35 -59.68
C VAL A 322 21.43 15.45 -59.86
N ALA A 323 21.15 16.24 -58.82
CA ALA A 323 20.22 17.37 -58.90
C ALA A 323 20.58 18.46 -57.89
N THR A 324 20.18 19.70 -58.17
CA THR A 324 20.31 20.86 -57.27
C THR A 324 18.98 21.58 -57.12
N ASN A 325 18.91 22.49 -56.14
CA ASN A 325 17.68 23.19 -55.76
C ASN A 325 16.55 22.23 -55.33
N VAL A 326 16.93 21.07 -54.79
CA VAL A 326 16.01 20.02 -54.34
C VAL A 326 15.58 20.30 -52.90
N ARG A 327 14.27 20.20 -52.67
CA ARG A 327 13.63 20.31 -51.37
C ARG A 327 13.32 18.94 -50.76
N ASP A 328 12.85 18.01 -51.59
CA ASP A 328 12.42 16.67 -51.17
C ASP A 328 12.59 15.66 -52.32
N MET A 329 12.65 14.36 -51.99
CA MET A 329 12.97 13.28 -52.92
C MET A 329 12.20 12.00 -52.63
N ALA A 330 11.90 11.22 -53.68
CA ALA A 330 11.32 9.88 -53.56
C ALA A 330 11.99 8.91 -54.55
N ALA A 331 12.20 7.67 -54.14
CA ALA A 331 12.89 6.65 -54.94
C ALA A 331 11.99 5.44 -55.21
N GLY A 332 11.81 5.09 -56.49
CA GLY A 332 11.15 3.86 -56.93
C GLY A 332 12.15 2.81 -57.41
N TYR A 333 11.69 1.83 -58.21
CA TYR A 333 12.54 0.75 -58.71
C TYR A 333 13.64 1.23 -59.67
N ASP A 334 13.26 1.92 -60.74
CA ASP A 334 14.22 2.43 -61.74
C ASP A 334 13.97 3.92 -62.02
N PHE A 335 13.37 4.63 -61.06
CA PHE A 335 13.01 6.04 -61.20
C PHE A 335 13.11 6.76 -59.87
N ALA A 336 13.26 8.08 -59.92
CA ALA A 336 13.25 8.96 -58.76
C ALA A 336 12.50 10.26 -59.08
N PHE A 337 11.92 10.85 -58.05
CA PHE A 337 11.34 12.19 -58.08
C PHE A 337 12.16 13.17 -57.25
N PHE A 338 12.21 14.41 -57.73
CA PHE A 338 12.86 15.53 -57.07
C PHE A 338 11.89 16.70 -57.05
N TYR A 339 11.41 17.05 -55.87
CA TYR A 339 10.63 18.25 -55.67
C TYR A 339 11.58 19.41 -55.39
N LYS A 340 11.53 20.48 -56.19
CA LYS A 340 12.46 21.61 -56.09
C LYS A 340 11.91 22.75 -55.24
N ASN A 341 12.79 23.60 -54.73
CA ASN A 341 12.40 24.77 -53.92
C ASN A 341 11.53 25.77 -54.68
N ASP A 342 11.59 25.77 -56.02
CA ASP A 342 10.73 26.58 -56.89
C ASP A 342 9.31 26.00 -57.06
N GLY A 343 9.00 24.90 -56.38
CA GLY A 343 7.69 24.23 -56.41
C GLY A 343 7.48 23.29 -57.60
N THR A 344 8.52 23.05 -58.41
CA THR A 344 8.43 22.16 -59.57
C THR A 344 8.81 20.71 -59.22
N LEU A 345 8.14 19.75 -59.85
CA LEU A 345 8.44 18.32 -59.71
C LEU A 345 9.24 17.84 -60.92
N TRP A 346 10.34 17.12 -60.67
CA TRP A 346 11.22 16.56 -61.70
C TRP A 346 11.38 15.06 -61.51
N GLY A 347 11.65 14.33 -62.60
CA GLY A 347 11.90 12.89 -62.60
C GLY A 347 13.20 12.52 -63.31
N LEU A 348 13.80 11.40 -62.90
CA LEU A 348 14.96 10.76 -63.53
C LEU A 348 14.77 9.23 -63.54
N GLY A 349 15.15 8.53 -64.62
CA GLY A 349 14.96 7.08 -64.76
C GLY A 349 13.80 6.65 -65.68
N TYR A 350 13.16 5.51 -65.42
CA TYR A 350 12.20 4.85 -66.31
C TYR A 350 10.85 5.58 -66.40
N ALA A 351 10.52 6.11 -67.58
CA ALA A 351 9.39 7.01 -67.80
C ALA A 351 8.01 6.42 -67.49
N LYS A 352 7.80 5.12 -67.70
CA LYS A 352 6.48 4.48 -67.63
C LYS A 352 5.88 4.50 -66.21
N ASN A 353 6.73 4.67 -65.20
CA ASN A 353 6.34 4.75 -63.79
C ASN A 353 6.24 6.21 -63.30
N MET A 354 6.51 7.20 -64.17
CA MET A 354 6.49 8.61 -63.81
C MET A 354 5.16 9.28 -64.11
N LEU A 355 4.88 10.35 -63.36
CA LEU A 355 3.70 11.18 -63.50
C LEU A 355 3.59 11.79 -64.92
N ASN A 356 2.42 11.61 -65.54
CA ASN A 356 2.00 12.14 -66.84
C ASN A 356 2.87 11.70 -68.03
N LEU A 357 3.59 10.58 -67.92
CA LEU A 357 4.46 10.06 -68.97
C LEU A 357 4.07 8.63 -69.36
N SER A 358 3.61 8.45 -70.60
CA SER A 358 3.22 7.14 -71.15
C SER A 358 4.31 6.45 -71.96
N SER A 359 5.55 6.99 -71.96
CA SER A 359 6.67 6.47 -72.74
C SER A 359 7.34 5.26 -72.08
N THR A 360 7.92 4.36 -72.88
CA THR A 360 8.77 3.24 -72.41
C THR A 360 10.26 3.60 -72.37
N SER A 361 10.63 4.86 -72.67
CA SER A 361 12.02 5.32 -72.67
C SER A 361 12.53 5.60 -71.25
N THR A 362 13.84 5.44 -71.03
CA THR A 362 14.51 5.86 -69.80
C THR A 362 15.03 7.29 -69.95
N PHE A 363 14.69 8.19 -69.03
CA PHE A 363 15.27 9.52 -68.95
C PHE A 363 16.61 9.46 -68.22
N THR A 364 17.69 9.67 -68.95
CA THR A 364 19.06 9.75 -68.41
C THR A 364 19.44 11.17 -67.96
N THR A 365 18.53 12.13 -68.10
CA THR A 365 18.69 13.52 -67.62
C THR A 365 17.42 13.96 -66.90
N LEU A 366 17.60 14.87 -65.94
CA LEU A 366 16.52 15.36 -65.08
C LEU A 366 15.45 16.04 -65.94
N THR A 367 14.21 15.56 -65.87
CA THR A 367 13.09 16.02 -66.71
C THR A 367 11.96 16.60 -65.84
N GLN A 368 11.49 17.80 -66.15
CA GLN A 368 10.37 18.42 -65.42
C GLN A 368 9.07 17.71 -65.76
N LEU A 369 8.26 17.39 -64.75
CA LEU A 369 6.99 16.71 -64.87
C LEU A 369 5.84 17.70 -64.74
N SER A 370 4.75 17.48 -65.49
CA SER A 370 3.55 18.29 -65.35
C SER A 370 2.85 18.00 -64.03
N THR A 371 2.63 19.04 -63.22
CA THR A 371 1.95 18.97 -61.92
C THR A 371 0.48 19.41 -62.00
N SER A 372 -0.05 19.70 -63.19
CA SER A 372 -1.41 20.26 -63.39
C SER A 372 -2.56 19.38 -62.90
N SER A 373 -2.29 18.09 -62.65
CA SER A 373 -3.25 17.10 -62.14
C SER A 373 -2.98 16.66 -60.69
N LEU A 374 -1.94 17.20 -60.04
CA LEU A 374 -1.74 17.01 -58.61
C LEU A 374 -2.68 17.98 -57.88
N CYS A 375 -3.39 17.50 -56.85
CA CYS A 375 -4.06 18.37 -55.88
C CYS A 375 -3.07 19.47 -55.50
N ALA A 376 -3.48 20.74 -55.53
CA ALA A 376 -2.58 21.88 -55.48
C ALA A 376 -1.48 21.64 -54.43
N ILE A 377 -0.32 21.18 -54.90
CA ILE A 377 0.86 21.12 -54.05
C ILE A 377 1.01 22.57 -53.65
N GLN A 378 0.93 22.88 -52.36
CA GLN A 378 1.08 24.25 -51.93
C GLN A 378 2.39 24.74 -52.54
N SER A 379 2.28 25.55 -53.60
CA SER A 379 3.25 26.59 -53.82
C SER A 379 3.24 27.34 -52.50
N TYR A 380 4.35 27.27 -51.78
CA TYR A 380 4.56 28.07 -50.60
C TYR A 380 4.79 29.53 -51.06
N ASN A 381 3.85 30.06 -51.86
CA ASN A 381 3.82 31.40 -52.42
C ASN A 381 3.16 32.35 -51.40
N GLY A 382 3.63 32.28 -50.16
CA GLY A 382 3.05 33.00 -49.02
C GLY A 382 4.06 33.59 -48.04
N MET A 383 5.38 33.52 -48.29
CA MET A 383 6.35 34.31 -47.52
C MET A 383 6.67 35.63 -48.23
N PRO A 384 6.40 36.79 -47.61
CA PRO A 384 6.99 38.07 -47.99
C PRO A 384 8.52 37.97 -48.19
N PRO A 385 9.13 38.85 -49.00
CA PRO A 385 10.58 38.89 -49.15
C PRO A 385 11.24 39.07 -47.78
N CYS A 386 12.27 38.26 -47.54
CA CYS A 386 13.02 38.18 -46.29
C CYS A 386 13.36 39.56 -45.70
N VAL A 387 12.82 39.90 -44.52
CA VAL A 387 13.11 41.20 -43.87
C VAL A 387 14.48 41.26 -43.22
N ALA A 388 15.21 40.13 -43.15
CA ALA A 388 16.60 40.10 -42.72
C ALA A 388 17.54 40.95 -43.62
N GLY A 389 17.11 41.30 -44.84
CA GLY A 389 17.84 42.22 -45.73
C GLY A 389 19.03 41.58 -46.45
N THR A 390 19.69 42.37 -47.31
CA THR A 390 20.80 41.90 -48.19
C THR A 390 22.18 42.28 -47.68
N THR A 391 22.29 42.90 -46.50
CA THR A 391 23.54 43.36 -45.90
C THR A 391 23.87 42.54 -44.65
N ALA A 392 25.13 42.10 -44.54
CA ALA A 392 25.62 41.39 -43.37
C ALA A 392 25.81 42.33 -42.15
N PRO A 393 25.66 41.83 -40.91
CA PRO A 393 26.00 42.58 -39.71
C PRO A 393 27.51 42.84 -39.65
N ALA A 394 27.94 44.10 -39.61
CA ALA A 394 29.37 44.44 -39.68
C ALA A 394 30.05 44.30 -38.30
N LEU A 395 30.87 43.25 -38.15
CA LEU A 395 31.52 42.86 -36.89
C LEU A 395 32.85 43.60 -36.64
N THR A 396 33.03 44.09 -35.40
CA THR A 396 34.32 44.63 -34.92
C THR A 396 34.59 44.22 -33.47
N PRO A 397 35.74 43.61 -33.15
CA PRO A 397 36.82 43.13 -34.03
C PRO A 397 36.47 41.85 -34.84
N THR A 398 37.24 41.55 -35.88
CA THR A 398 37.09 40.33 -36.72
C THR A 398 37.83 39.10 -36.17
N THR A 399 38.45 39.21 -35.00
CA THR A 399 39.13 38.13 -34.27
C THR A 399 38.78 38.21 -32.79
N ALA A 400 38.59 37.07 -32.12
CA ALA A 400 38.34 36.98 -30.69
C ALA A 400 39.14 35.83 -30.05
N THR A 401 39.71 36.07 -28.87
CA THR A 401 40.56 35.09 -28.16
C THR A 401 40.12 34.99 -26.70
N ASN A 402 40.10 33.77 -26.14
CA ASN A 402 39.75 33.58 -24.74
C ASN A 402 40.84 34.14 -23.80
N SER A 403 40.44 34.52 -22.58
CA SER A 403 41.36 34.91 -21.51
C SER A 403 41.16 33.95 -20.33
N CYS A 404 42.22 33.26 -19.91
CA CYS A 404 42.15 32.35 -18.76
C CYS A 404 41.63 33.07 -17.50
N PRO A 405 40.87 32.40 -16.61
CA PRO A 405 40.60 30.95 -16.58
C PRO A 405 39.50 30.48 -17.54
N THR A 406 38.81 31.42 -18.22
CA THR A 406 37.72 31.08 -19.13
C THR A 406 38.30 30.47 -20.41
N ALA A 407 38.03 29.18 -20.62
CA ALA A 407 38.39 28.46 -21.85
C ALA A 407 37.50 28.81 -23.05
N THR A 408 36.72 29.90 -22.94
CA THR A 408 35.66 30.24 -23.87
C THR A 408 35.67 31.72 -24.26
N VAL A 409 35.08 32.03 -25.41
CA VAL A 409 34.91 33.38 -25.96
C VAL A 409 33.43 33.76 -25.95
N ASN A 410 33.10 34.95 -25.47
CA ASN A 410 31.74 35.50 -25.57
C ASN A 410 31.58 36.28 -26.89
N LEU A 411 30.80 35.76 -27.82
CA LEU A 411 30.50 36.40 -29.10
C LEU A 411 29.43 37.49 -28.98
N ALA A 412 28.57 37.44 -27.96
CA ALA A 412 27.51 38.43 -27.75
C ALA A 412 28.04 39.81 -27.34
N SER A 413 29.29 39.90 -26.87
CA SER A 413 29.95 41.14 -26.47
C SER A 413 30.65 41.87 -27.63
N LEU A 414 30.69 41.28 -28.83
CA LEU A 414 31.32 41.89 -30.01
C LEU A 414 30.48 43.06 -30.53
N ALA A 415 31.14 44.17 -30.87
CA ALA A 415 30.45 45.36 -31.36
C ALA A 415 29.98 45.16 -32.80
N ILE A 416 28.71 45.49 -33.05
CA ILE A 416 28.07 45.43 -34.37
C ILE A 416 27.75 46.86 -34.81
N SER A 417 28.38 47.27 -35.91
CA SER A 417 28.31 48.67 -36.39
C SER A 417 27.09 48.98 -37.27
N SER A 418 26.29 47.96 -37.60
CA SER A 418 25.05 48.08 -38.39
C SER A 418 23.80 47.88 -37.53
N THR A 419 22.77 48.69 -37.78
CA THR A 419 21.47 48.57 -37.08
C THR A 419 20.70 47.33 -37.53
N THR A 420 20.18 46.56 -36.59
CA THR A 420 19.32 45.40 -36.87
C THR A 420 18.07 45.83 -37.66
N PRO A 421 17.78 45.20 -38.81
CA PRO A 421 16.56 45.48 -39.57
C PRO A 421 15.29 45.23 -38.74
N SER A 422 14.30 46.12 -38.84
CA SER A 422 13.03 46.00 -38.11
C SER A 422 12.30 44.70 -38.48
N GLY A 423 12.03 43.86 -37.49
CA GLY A 423 11.38 42.55 -37.68
C GLY A 423 12.33 41.36 -37.86
N ALA A 424 13.65 41.60 -37.86
CA ALA A 424 14.67 40.54 -37.82
C ALA A 424 15.43 40.58 -36.49
N SER A 425 16.01 39.45 -36.09
CA SER A 425 16.87 39.31 -34.91
C SER A 425 18.30 38.99 -35.33
N LEU A 426 19.29 39.44 -34.56
CA LEU A 426 20.67 39.01 -34.78
C LEU A 426 20.86 37.61 -34.22
N ILE A 427 21.45 36.72 -35.03
CA ILE A 427 21.83 35.39 -34.64
C ILE A 427 23.32 35.12 -34.93
N TRP A 428 23.87 34.15 -34.20
CA TRP A 428 25.23 33.64 -34.39
C TRP A 428 25.17 32.18 -34.83
N SER A 429 26.13 31.73 -35.63
CA SER A 429 26.18 30.37 -36.15
C SER A 429 27.62 29.89 -36.33
N THR A 430 27.82 28.59 -36.20
CA THR A 430 29.05 27.89 -36.63
C THR A 430 29.16 27.78 -38.15
N HIS A 431 28.06 28.03 -38.87
CA HIS A 431 27.95 27.87 -40.31
C HIS A 431 27.59 29.20 -40.97
N LYS A 432 28.13 29.41 -42.17
CA LYS A 432 27.84 30.61 -42.96
C LYS A 432 26.36 30.70 -43.40
N THR A 433 25.67 29.56 -43.42
CA THR A 433 24.26 29.39 -43.78
C THR A 433 23.65 28.34 -42.84
N PRO A 434 22.91 28.74 -41.80
CA PRO A 434 22.31 27.83 -40.83
C PRO A 434 21.15 27.06 -41.45
N THR A 435 21.08 25.76 -41.20
CA THR A 435 20.20 24.82 -41.92
C THR A 435 19.38 23.94 -40.97
N SER A 436 19.66 24.03 -39.67
CA SER A 436 18.94 23.44 -38.56
C SER A 436 19.01 24.36 -37.33
N ALA A 437 18.13 24.15 -36.34
CA ALA A 437 18.16 24.90 -35.08
C ALA A 437 19.48 24.73 -34.30
N GLY A 438 20.23 23.64 -34.56
CA GLY A 438 21.53 23.37 -33.95
C GLY A 438 22.70 24.09 -34.62
N ASP A 439 22.53 24.65 -35.82
CA ASP A 439 23.57 25.45 -36.48
C ASP A 439 23.62 26.87 -35.93
N THR A 440 22.48 27.37 -35.47
CA THR A 440 22.38 28.64 -34.76
C THR A 440 22.79 28.46 -33.31
N LEU A 441 23.71 29.29 -32.84
CA LEU A 441 24.12 29.27 -31.45
C LEU A 441 22.97 29.76 -30.57
N THR A 442 22.64 28.97 -29.56
CA THR A 442 21.77 29.40 -28.46
C THR A 442 22.40 30.57 -27.71
N THR A 443 21.63 31.22 -26.82
CA THR A 443 22.16 32.28 -25.97
C THR A 443 23.36 31.81 -25.14
N ALA A 444 23.31 30.59 -24.59
CA ALA A 444 24.44 30.00 -23.84
C ALA A 444 25.65 29.70 -24.73
N GLN A 445 25.44 29.11 -25.91
CA GLN A 445 26.53 28.73 -26.82
C GLN A 445 27.28 29.93 -27.38
N LYS A 446 26.59 31.05 -27.65
CA LYS A 446 27.25 32.28 -28.14
C LYS A 446 27.93 33.08 -27.03
N THR A 447 27.56 32.90 -25.77
CA THR A 447 28.23 33.56 -24.63
C THR A 447 29.45 32.79 -24.11
N ALA A 448 29.61 31.51 -24.45
CA ALA A 448 30.69 30.65 -24.00
C ALA A 448 31.22 29.71 -25.11
N VAL A 449 31.86 30.27 -26.14
CA VAL A 449 32.44 29.51 -27.26
C VAL A 449 33.78 28.87 -26.89
N SER A 450 33.83 27.55 -26.76
CA SER A 450 35.02 26.78 -26.35
C SER A 450 35.83 26.19 -27.50
N THR A 451 35.35 26.29 -28.73
CA THR A 451 35.98 25.68 -29.91
C THR A 451 36.62 26.76 -30.77
N ALA A 452 37.92 26.60 -31.08
CA ALA A 452 38.58 27.48 -32.04
C ALA A 452 37.96 27.27 -33.43
N GLY A 453 37.68 28.37 -34.13
CA GLY A 453 36.99 28.27 -35.41
C GLY A 453 36.39 29.58 -35.86
N LYS A 454 35.78 29.54 -37.05
CA LYS A 454 35.14 30.71 -37.65
C LYS A 454 33.65 30.71 -37.32
N TYR A 455 33.18 31.80 -36.73
CA TYR A 455 31.79 31.99 -36.34
C TYR A 455 31.18 33.10 -37.18
N TYR A 456 29.89 32.97 -37.48
CA TYR A 456 29.18 33.81 -38.44
C TYR A 456 28.02 34.52 -37.74
N ALA A 457 27.92 35.83 -37.94
CA ALA A 457 26.78 36.63 -37.49
C ALA A 457 25.90 36.99 -38.70
N MET A 458 24.59 36.89 -38.54
CA MET A 458 23.60 37.27 -39.56
C MET A 458 22.28 37.71 -38.92
N TYR A 459 21.44 38.39 -39.70
CA TYR A 459 20.07 38.70 -39.28
C TYR A 459 19.15 37.54 -39.67
N TYR A 460 18.23 37.15 -38.79
CA TYR A 460 17.22 36.11 -38.98
C TYR A 460 15.82 36.70 -38.87
N ASP A 461 15.00 36.42 -39.87
CA ASP A 461 13.58 36.73 -39.87
C ASP A 461 12.82 35.45 -39.52
N ALA A 462 12.37 35.36 -38.26
CA ALA A 462 11.66 34.20 -37.74
C ALA A 462 10.29 33.99 -38.38
N ALA A 463 9.64 35.08 -38.84
CA ALA A 463 8.34 35.00 -39.48
C ALA A 463 8.43 34.35 -40.87
N ASN A 464 9.55 34.52 -41.56
CA ASN A 464 9.77 33.99 -42.92
C ASN A 464 10.95 33.00 -43.03
N ALA A 465 11.46 32.51 -41.90
CA ALA A 465 12.52 31.52 -41.79
C ALA A 465 13.71 31.76 -42.75
N CYS A 466 14.23 32.99 -42.79
CA CYS A 466 15.27 33.37 -43.75
C CYS A 466 16.36 34.25 -43.12
N TYR A 467 17.56 34.25 -43.74
CA TYR A 467 18.76 34.87 -43.21
C TYR A 467 19.35 35.94 -44.15
N SER A 468 20.01 36.96 -43.60
CA SER A 468 20.87 37.87 -44.35
C SER A 468 22.18 37.17 -44.77
N PRO A 469 22.99 37.73 -45.68
CA PRO A 469 24.40 37.36 -45.79
C PRO A 469 25.09 37.46 -44.42
N ALA A 470 26.06 36.59 -44.17
CA ALA A 470 26.78 36.54 -42.90
C ALA A 470 28.13 37.28 -42.97
N ASP A 471 28.50 37.94 -41.87
CA ASP A 471 29.88 38.36 -41.58
C ASP A 471 30.50 37.38 -40.58
N SER A 472 31.83 37.37 -40.41
CA SER A 472 32.50 36.37 -39.58
C SER A 472 33.56 36.92 -38.64
N VAL A 473 33.70 36.27 -37.49
CA VAL A 473 34.80 36.44 -36.53
C VAL A 473 35.58 35.14 -36.42
N GLU A 474 36.90 35.24 -36.36
CA GLU A 474 37.79 34.10 -36.12
C GLU A 474 38.09 33.97 -34.62
N VAL A 475 37.62 32.87 -34.02
CA VAL A 475 37.82 32.55 -32.60
C VAL A 475 39.07 31.69 -32.46
N THR A 476 40.01 32.15 -31.65
CA THR A 476 41.18 31.37 -31.23
C THR A 476 41.02 30.97 -29.76
N ILE A 477 41.14 29.68 -29.47
CA ILE A 477 41.15 29.16 -28.10
C ILE A 477 42.58 28.78 -27.75
N THR A 478 43.15 29.48 -26.77
CA THR A 478 44.41 29.09 -26.15
C THR A 478 44.08 27.99 -25.12
N PRO A 479 44.65 26.78 -25.24
CA PRO A 479 44.37 25.69 -24.31
C PRO A 479 44.66 26.13 -22.87
N CYS A 480 43.63 26.14 -22.04
CA CYS A 480 43.79 26.18 -20.60
C CYS A 480 44.32 24.81 -20.17
N ALA A 481 45.18 24.74 -19.13
CA ALA A 481 45.53 23.46 -18.54
C ALA A 481 44.25 22.68 -18.20
N VAL A 482 44.19 21.39 -18.55
CA VAL A 482 43.04 20.55 -18.19
C VAL A 482 43.16 20.28 -16.70
N ASN A 483 42.34 21.01 -15.95
CA ASN A 483 42.24 20.88 -14.51
C ASN A 483 40.99 20.04 -14.23
N LEU A 484 41.18 18.92 -13.56
CA LEU A 484 40.10 18.16 -12.95
C LEU A 484 40.01 18.66 -11.50
N ALA A 485 38.84 19.16 -11.12
CA ALA A 485 38.57 19.54 -9.75
C ALA A 485 37.39 18.73 -9.25
N ASN A 486 37.39 18.43 -7.96
CA ASN A 486 36.22 17.84 -7.34
C ASN A 486 35.13 18.92 -7.23
N ALA A 487 33.88 18.50 -7.41
CA ALA A 487 32.71 19.30 -7.10
C ALA A 487 32.11 18.70 -5.84
N CYS A 488 31.83 19.55 -4.85
CA CYS A 488 31.25 19.11 -3.59
C CYS A 488 29.82 18.59 -3.80
N PRO A 489 29.37 17.62 -2.99
CA PRO A 489 30.03 17.06 -1.78
C PRO A 489 31.17 16.05 -2.06
N THR A 490 31.34 15.60 -3.31
CA THR A 490 32.35 14.60 -3.65
C THR A 490 33.79 15.13 -3.40
N ALA A 491 34.51 14.55 -2.44
CA ALA A 491 35.89 14.96 -2.08
C ALA A 491 37.00 14.33 -2.97
N THR A 492 36.61 13.60 -4.01
CA THR A 492 37.53 12.88 -4.89
C THR A 492 37.26 13.19 -6.36
N VAL A 493 38.23 12.85 -7.22
CA VAL A 493 38.09 13.02 -8.67
C VAL A 493 38.34 11.71 -9.39
N ASN A 494 37.41 11.35 -10.27
CA ASN A 494 37.56 10.22 -11.17
C ASN A 494 38.41 10.59 -12.39
N LEU A 495 39.67 10.14 -12.42
CA LEU A 495 40.59 10.40 -13.54
C LEU A 495 40.13 9.74 -14.84
N MET A 496 39.32 8.68 -14.76
CA MET A 496 38.82 7.95 -15.94
C MET A 496 37.89 8.83 -16.78
N THR A 497 37.26 9.85 -16.19
CA THR A 497 36.42 10.84 -16.89
C THR A 497 37.22 11.71 -17.87
N ALA A 498 38.54 11.87 -17.66
CA ALA A 498 39.40 12.63 -18.57
C ALA A 498 39.87 11.84 -19.81
N ILE A 499 39.50 10.55 -19.94
CA ILE A 499 39.92 9.70 -21.06
C ILE A 499 38.98 9.92 -22.24
N SER A 500 39.51 10.48 -23.34
CA SER A 500 38.74 10.79 -24.55
C SER A 500 39.11 9.96 -25.79
N ALA A 501 40.04 8.99 -25.69
CA ALA A 501 40.52 8.19 -26.83
C ALA A 501 40.52 6.68 -26.56
N THR A 502 40.05 5.88 -27.52
CA THR A 502 39.81 4.43 -27.41
C THR A 502 40.75 3.54 -28.24
N ASN A 503 41.89 4.06 -28.72
CA ASN A 503 42.89 3.27 -29.47
C ASN A 503 43.78 2.41 -28.54
N MET A 504 43.16 1.65 -27.64
CA MET A 504 43.86 0.78 -26.71
C MET A 504 44.39 -0.46 -27.42
N PRO A 505 45.69 -0.79 -27.30
CA PRO A 505 46.24 -2.04 -27.80
C PRO A 505 45.53 -3.25 -27.18
N SER A 506 45.22 -4.27 -27.99
CA SER A 506 44.57 -5.51 -27.52
C SER A 506 45.38 -6.18 -26.41
N GLY A 507 44.75 -6.40 -25.24
CA GLY A 507 45.38 -7.02 -24.07
C GLY A 507 46.12 -6.05 -23.13
N ALA A 508 46.16 -4.75 -23.46
CA ALA A 508 46.64 -3.72 -22.55
C ALA A 508 45.50 -3.17 -21.68
N THR A 509 45.85 -2.58 -20.54
CA THR A 509 44.95 -1.91 -19.59
C THR A 509 45.36 -0.46 -19.42
N VAL A 510 44.43 0.43 -19.08
CA VAL A 510 44.78 1.82 -18.75
C VAL A 510 45.30 1.90 -17.31
N THR A 511 46.40 2.61 -17.11
CA THR A 511 46.94 2.90 -15.78
C THR A 511 47.27 4.38 -15.65
N TRP A 512 47.00 4.96 -14.48
CA TRP A 512 47.35 6.33 -14.14
C TRP A 512 48.59 6.38 -13.27
N HIS A 513 49.37 7.45 -13.38
CA HIS A 513 50.65 7.60 -12.72
C HIS A 513 50.88 9.03 -12.22
N THR A 514 51.57 9.19 -11.09
CA THR A 514 51.92 10.50 -10.50
C THR A 514 53.22 11.10 -11.08
N GLY A 515 53.86 10.43 -12.05
CA GLY A 515 55.08 10.92 -12.68
C GLY A 515 55.43 10.21 -13.99
N THR A 516 56.43 10.73 -14.70
CA THR A 516 56.91 10.20 -15.98
C THR A 516 58.39 9.78 -15.89
N PRO A 517 58.80 8.62 -16.45
CA PRO A 517 57.98 7.63 -17.16
C PRO A 517 57.08 6.82 -16.21
N ALA A 518 56.07 6.12 -16.76
CA ALA A 518 55.20 5.22 -16.01
C ALA A 518 55.99 4.04 -15.43
N THR A 519 55.81 3.78 -14.14
CA THR A 519 56.43 2.67 -13.40
C THR A 519 55.45 2.09 -12.38
N THR A 520 55.75 0.92 -11.84
CA THR A 520 54.97 0.36 -10.73
C THR A 520 55.00 1.25 -9.48
N ALA A 521 56.09 1.99 -9.24
CA ALA A 521 56.26 2.80 -8.04
C ALA A 521 55.43 4.09 -8.04
N ASN A 522 55.03 4.59 -9.21
CA ASN A 522 54.23 5.80 -9.33
C ASN A 522 52.83 5.53 -9.90
N LYS A 523 52.40 4.27 -9.98
CA LYS A 523 51.05 3.89 -10.41
C LYS A 523 50.03 4.31 -9.33
N VAL A 524 48.96 4.99 -9.76
CA VAL A 524 47.81 5.33 -8.93
C VAL A 524 47.03 4.05 -8.64
N ALA A 525 46.75 3.80 -7.35
CA ALA A 525 46.08 2.58 -6.90
C ALA A 525 44.61 2.58 -7.33
N ASP A 526 43.91 3.68 -7.07
CA ASP A 526 42.53 3.91 -7.46
C ASP A 526 42.43 5.17 -8.35
N PRO A 527 42.34 5.01 -9.68
CA PRO A 527 42.17 6.13 -10.60
C PRO A 527 40.73 6.66 -10.66
N THR A 528 39.76 6.01 -10.01
CA THR A 528 38.36 6.43 -9.97
C THR A 528 38.01 7.32 -8.78
N ALA A 529 38.83 7.33 -7.73
CA ALA A 529 38.65 8.18 -6.54
C ALA A 529 39.98 8.79 -6.06
N VAL A 530 40.46 9.82 -6.76
CA VAL A 530 41.71 10.51 -6.39
C VAL A 530 41.45 11.70 -5.48
N SER A 531 42.03 11.67 -4.26
CA SER A 531 41.83 12.67 -3.20
C SER A 531 43.02 13.63 -2.99
N THR A 532 44.01 13.62 -3.90
CA THR A 532 45.20 14.47 -3.78
C THR A 532 45.36 15.40 -4.98
N SER A 533 45.62 16.67 -4.69
CA SER A 533 45.97 17.65 -5.71
C SER A 533 47.34 17.31 -6.31
N GLY A 534 47.48 17.36 -7.63
CA GLY A 534 48.74 17.01 -8.28
C GLY A 534 48.65 16.83 -9.78
N ASN A 535 49.78 16.43 -10.39
CA ASN A 535 49.85 16.14 -11.83
C ASN A 535 49.77 14.63 -12.06
N TYR A 536 48.83 14.21 -12.91
CA TYR A 536 48.59 12.81 -13.24
C TYR A 536 48.85 12.55 -14.72
N TYR A 537 49.35 11.35 -15.00
CA TYR A 537 49.79 10.92 -16.33
C TYR A 537 49.21 9.54 -16.65
N MET A 538 48.59 9.40 -17.81
CA MET A 538 47.99 8.14 -18.27
C MET A 538 49.01 7.33 -19.07
N ALA A 539 49.01 6.00 -18.92
CA ALA A 539 49.77 5.06 -19.76
C ALA A 539 48.95 3.78 -20.03
N TYR A 540 49.33 3.02 -21.05
CA TYR A 540 48.83 1.66 -21.27
C TYR A 540 49.80 0.64 -20.67
N PHE A 541 49.27 -0.34 -19.94
CA PHE A 541 50.03 -1.43 -19.31
C PHE A 541 49.71 -2.77 -19.95
N ASP A 542 50.74 -3.46 -20.45
CA ASP A 542 50.65 -4.84 -20.92
C ASP A 542 51.10 -5.80 -19.82
N GLY A 543 50.15 -6.52 -19.23
CA GLY A 543 50.39 -7.50 -18.16
C GLY A 543 51.16 -8.75 -18.62
N THR A 544 51.16 -9.07 -19.92
CA THR A 544 51.87 -10.24 -20.46
C THR A 544 53.37 -9.98 -20.55
N ASN A 545 53.75 -8.75 -20.94
CA ASN A 545 55.15 -8.36 -21.12
C ASN A 545 55.69 -7.44 -20.01
N ASN A 546 54.85 -7.10 -19.02
CA ASN A 546 55.17 -6.25 -17.88
C ASN A 546 55.82 -4.91 -18.30
N CYS A 547 55.20 -4.20 -19.24
CA CYS A 547 55.70 -2.93 -19.77
C CYS A 547 54.60 -1.87 -19.88
N TYR A 548 55.01 -0.61 -19.81
CA TYR A 548 54.14 0.56 -19.95
C TYR A 548 54.43 1.28 -21.29
N SER A 549 53.41 1.92 -21.86
CA SER A 549 53.58 2.86 -22.97
C SER A 549 54.26 4.16 -22.52
N GLU A 550 54.55 5.05 -23.47
CA GLU A 550 54.80 6.45 -23.14
C GLU A 550 53.59 7.07 -22.42
N THR A 551 53.85 8.07 -21.58
CA THR A 551 52.85 8.71 -20.71
C THR A 551 52.19 9.90 -21.42
N ALA A 552 50.88 10.04 -21.28
CA ALA A 552 50.10 11.18 -21.75
C ALA A 552 49.69 12.08 -20.56
N GLY A 553 49.90 13.40 -20.67
CA GLY A 553 49.63 14.36 -19.59
C GLY A 553 50.60 15.56 -19.60
N PRO A 554 50.61 16.40 -18.54
CA PRO A 554 49.90 16.20 -17.27
C PRO A 554 48.42 16.62 -17.32
N LEU A 555 47.58 15.84 -16.63
CA LEU A 555 46.29 16.24 -16.11
C LEU A 555 46.51 16.85 -14.73
N VAL A 556 46.10 18.10 -14.51
CA VAL A 556 46.24 18.75 -13.20
C VAL A 556 44.99 18.44 -12.39
N VAL A 557 45.12 17.88 -11.20
CA VAL A 557 44.01 17.66 -10.26
C VAL A 557 44.10 18.69 -9.15
N THR A 558 42.98 19.36 -8.86
CA THR A 558 42.82 20.29 -7.73
C THR A 558 41.70 19.75 -6.83
N ILE A 559 42.05 19.35 -5.62
CA ILE A 559 41.07 18.96 -4.60
C ILE A 559 40.82 20.17 -3.72
N THR A 560 39.61 20.72 -3.82
CA THR A 560 39.04 21.71 -2.90
C THR A 560 38.41 20.94 -1.75
N ALA A 561 38.69 21.33 -0.51
CA ALA A 561 38.00 20.76 0.63
C ALA A 561 36.51 21.08 0.50
N CYS A 562 35.68 20.05 0.49
CA CYS A 562 34.24 20.21 0.54
C CYS A 562 33.81 20.48 1.96
N VAL A 563 32.97 21.50 2.11
CA VAL A 563 32.04 21.53 3.23
C VAL A 563 30.99 20.45 2.94
N PRO A 564 30.60 19.68 3.96
CA PRO A 564 29.41 18.82 3.92
C PRO A 564 28.17 19.59 3.39
N ASP A 565 27.29 18.84 2.74
CA ASP A 565 26.07 19.27 2.01
C ASP A 565 25.26 17.97 1.91
N THR A 566 24.54 17.68 3.00
CA THR A 566 23.99 16.36 3.32
C THR A 566 22.79 16.01 2.43
N ASP A 567 21.81 16.90 2.36
CA ASP A 567 20.65 16.83 1.46
C ASP A 567 20.97 17.04 -0.05
N GLY A 568 22.16 17.56 -0.38
CA GLY A 568 22.59 17.86 -1.74
C GLY A 568 21.82 18.99 -2.44
N ASP A 569 21.19 19.90 -1.68
CA ASP A 569 20.42 21.03 -2.20
C ASP A 569 21.33 22.15 -2.76
N GLY A 570 22.62 22.11 -2.41
CA GLY A 570 23.67 23.02 -2.84
C GLY A 570 23.93 24.21 -1.90
N ILE A 571 23.32 24.21 -0.72
CA ILE A 571 23.74 24.92 0.48
C ILE A 571 24.78 24.00 1.17
N ALA A 572 25.20 24.27 2.39
CA ALA A 572 26.24 23.48 3.03
C ALA A 572 25.92 23.46 4.51
N ASP A 573 26.12 22.34 5.18
CA ASP A 573 25.66 22.07 6.54
C ASP A 573 26.09 23.14 7.57
N ASP A 574 27.20 23.85 7.34
CA ASP A 574 27.64 24.93 8.23
C ASP A 574 26.85 26.26 8.10
N THR A 575 25.98 26.33 7.09
CA THR A 575 25.21 27.48 6.64
C THR A 575 23.73 27.15 6.47
N ASP A 576 23.43 25.89 6.20
CA ASP A 576 22.09 25.34 6.22
C ASP A 576 21.51 25.41 7.65
N LEU A 577 20.18 25.41 7.77
CA LEU A 577 19.45 25.41 9.05
C LEU A 577 18.61 24.16 9.24
N ASP A 578 18.61 23.27 8.24
CA ASP A 578 17.78 22.09 8.05
C ASP A 578 18.57 21.18 7.09
N ASP A 579 19.64 20.59 7.63
CA ASP A 579 20.75 19.96 6.90
C ASP A 579 20.34 18.73 6.05
N ASP A 580 19.22 18.07 6.37
CA ASP A 580 18.64 16.89 5.70
C ASP A 580 17.32 17.19 4.94
N ASN A 581 16.74 18.39 5.14
CA ASN A 581 15.46 18.84 4.58
C ASN A 581 14.23 18.05 5.05
N ASP A 582 14.26 17.37 6.18
CA ASP A 582 13.07 16.76 6.78
C ASP A 582 12.02 17.81 7.22
N GLY A 583 12.44 19.09 7.28
CA GLY A 583 11.62 20.24 7.64
C GLY A 583 11.68 20.62 9.12
N ILE A 584 12.32 19.81 9.96
CA ILE A 584 12.77 20.15 11.30
C ILE A 584 14.04 21.02 11.15
N LEU A 585 14.47 21.71 12.21
CA LEU A 585 15.65 22.59 12.12
C LEU A 585 16.74 22.02 13.00
N ASP A 586 18.01 22.11 12.61
CA ASP A 586 19.10 21.51 13.39
C ASP A 586 19.10 21.98 14.85
N THR A 587 18.61 23.20 15.11
CA THR A 587 18.50 23.75 16.47
C THR A 587 17.42 23.09 17.35
N VAL A 588 16.40 22.51 16.74
CA VAL A 588 15.34 21.69 17.35
C VAL A 588 15.87 20.29 17.61
N GLU A 589 16.49 19.65 16.62
CA GLU A 589 17.06 18.29 16.76
C GLU A 589 18.21 18.26 17.76
N GLN A 590 19.08 19.26 17.75
CA GLN A 590 20.09 19.43 18.79
C GLN A 590 19.51 19.49 20.20
N ALA A 591 18.25 19.96 20.34
CA ALA A 591 17.56 20.07 21.61
C ALA A 591 16.77 18.81 21.99
N ALA A 592 16.65 17.82 21.10
CA ALA A 592 16.04 16.53 21.38
C ALA A 592 16.83 15.78 22.48
N CYS A 593 18.16 15.77 22.38
CA CYS A 593 19.01 15.18 23.42
C CYS A 593 19.07 16.01 24.70
N SER A 594 19.17 15.34 25.85
CA SER A 594 19.35 15.97 27.16
C SER A 594 20.69 15.62 27.81
N PRO A 595 21.66 16.56 27.92
CA PRO A 595 21.61 17.96 27.48
C PRO A 595 21.79 18.12 25.97
N SER A 596 21.21 19.19 25.43
CA SER A 596 21.29 19.54 24.00
C SER A 596 22.71 19.44 23.44
N SER A 597 22.86 18.78 22.28
CA SER A 597 24.15 18.44 21.69
C SER A 597 24.13 18.63 20.17
N LEU A 598 25.22 19.18 19.61
CA LEU A 598 25.50 19.24 18.16
C LEU A 598 25.80 17.86 17.53
N THR A 599 25.83 16.83 18.36
CA THR A 599 25.99 15.43 17.95
C THR A 599 24.91 14.64 18.67
N CYS A 600 23.70 15.19 18.69
CA CYS A 600 22.53 14.44 19.11
C CYS A 600 22.29 13.36 18.06
N ASP A 601 22.09 12.14 18.53
CA ASP A 601 22.08 10.89 17.79
C ASP A 601 21.20 10.01 18.66
N SER A 602 19.90 10.01 18.35
CA SER A 602 18.85 9.43 19.20
C SER A 602 19.01 7.91 19.22
N ASP A 603 18.99 7.26 18.06
CA ASP A 603 19.09 5.80 17.92
C ASP A 603 20.53 5.24 18.10
N GLY A 604 21.55 6.10 18.02
CA GLY A 604 22.94 5.72 18.24
C GLY A 604 23.60 5.00 17.06
N ASP A 605 23.04 5.08 15.85
CA ASP A 605 23.59 4.44 14.64
C ASP A 605 24.87 5.14 14.11
N GLY A 606 25.10 6.38 14.57
CA GLY A 606 26.24 7.22 14.26
C GLY A 606 26.05 8.21 13.11
N ILE A 607 24.84 8.33 12.58
CA ILE A 607 24.27 9.51 11.96
C ILE A 607 23.75 10.40 13.11
N ILE A 608 23.62 11.70 12.89
CA ILE A 608 23.13 12.62 13.93
C ILE A 608 21.78 13.10 13.44
N ASN A 609 20.82 13.35 14.33
CA ASN A 609 19.43 13.64 13.96
C ASN A 609 19.33 14.70 12.84
N SER A 610 20.13 15.77 12.93
CA SER A 610 20.21 16.81 11.87
C SER A 610 20.89 16.40 10.57
N LEU A 611 21.00 15.12 10.28
CA LEU A 611 21.50 14.53 9.04
C LEU A 611 20.73 13.23 8.75
N ASP A 612 19.63 12.99 9.46
CA ASP A 612 18.92 11.73 9.60
C ASP A 612 17.47 11.96 9.19
N LEU A 613 16.90 11.04 8.41
CA LEU A 613 15.51 11.16 7.96
C LEU A 613 14.54 10.30 8.78
N ASP A 614 15.07 9.48 9.70
CA ASP A 614 14.36 8.54 10.57
C ASP A 614 15.19 8.39 11.87
N SER A 615 15.12 9.43 12.71
CA SER A 615 16.08 9.71 13.79
C SER A 615 16.03 8.72 14.96
N ASP A 616 14.90 8.04 15.18
CA ASP A 616 14.76 6.94 16.13
C ASP A 616 14.70 5.56 15.47
N ASN A 617 14.61 5.52 14.13
CA ASN A 617 14.76 4.34 13.29
C ASN A 617 13.63 3.32 13.50
N ASP A 618 12.43 3.83 13.80
CA ASP A 618 11.19 3.08 13.93
C ASP A 618 10.55 2.78 12.55
N GLY A 619 11.11 3.33 11.47
CA GLY A 619 10.62 3.13 10.10
C GLY A 619 9.50 4.08 9.67
N ILE A 620 9.20 5.11 10.45
CA ILE A 620 8.37 6.27 10.10
C ILE A 620 9.32 7.48 9.98
N ASN A 621 9.31 8.15 8.82
CA ASN A 621 10.26 9.26 8.63
C ASN A 621 9.90 10.52 9.46
N ASP A 622 10.91 11.24 9.97
CA ASP A 622 10.79 12.44 10.82
C ASP A 622 9.83 13.50 10.26
N VAL A 623 9.83 13.68 8.93
CA VAL A 623 8.94 14.62 8.24
C VAL A 623 7.46 14.29 8.47
N ILE A 624 7.10 13.02 8.57
CA ILE A 624 5.73 12.56 8.77
C ILE A 624 5.31 12.80 10.21
N GLU A 625 6.14 12.41 11.15
CA GLU A 625 5.89 12.53 12.59
C GLU A 625 5.87 13.97 13.06
N ALA A 626 6.72 14.82 12.47
CA ALA A 626 6.68 16.27 12.68
C ALA A 626 5.41 16.94 12.08
N GLY A 627 4.51 16.18 11.46
CA GLY A 627 3.29 16.65 10.82
C GLY A 627 3.55 17.44 9.53
N GLY A 628 4.68 17.14 8.88
CA GLY A 628 5.13 17.72 7.63
C GLY A 628 4.29 17.28 6.43
N THR A 629 4.75 17.66 5.24
CA THR A 629 4.12 17.22 3.99
C THR A 629 5.19 16.56 3.16
N ASP A 630 5.03 15.28 2.89
CA ASP A 630 5.85 14.50 1.97
C ASP A 630 4.91 13.77 0.98
N ALA A 631 4.56 14.44 -0.12
CA ALA A 631 3.62 13.87 -1.08
C ALA A 631 4.29 12.92 -2.09
N ASP A 632 5.61 12.98 -2.25
CA ASP A 632 6.38 12.08 -3.12
C ASP A 632 7.07 10.92 -2.38
N LYS A 633 6.92 10.85 -1.06
CA LYS A 633 7.25 9.72 -0.19
C LYS A 633 8.74 9.43 -0.18
N ASN A 634 9.51 10.49 0.03
CA ASN A 634 10.96 10.44 0.01
C ASN A 634 11.65 10.79 1.32
N GLY A 635 10.91 10.87 2.42
CA GLY A 635 11.42 11.19 3.75
C GLY A 635 11.79 12.67 3.91
N VAL A 636 11.54 13.51 2.89
CA VAL A 636 11.96 14.91 2.87
C VAL A 636 10.74 15.83 2.76
N ALA A 637 10.74 16.97 3.45
CA ALA A 637 9.65 17.92 3.37
C ALA A 637 9.51 18.55 1.98
N ASP A 638 8.28 18.56 1.48
CA ASP A 638 7.95 19.00 0.13
C ASP A 638 8.33 20.46 -0.18
N GLY A 639 8.60 20.71 -1.46
CA GLY A 639 8.64 22.06 -2.03
C GLY A 639 10.04 22.60 -2.26
N THR A 640 10.13 23.92 -2.51
CA THR A 640 11.42 24.53 -2.86
C THR A 640 12.16 24.96 -1.61
N VAL A 641 13.35 24.43 -1.42
CA VAL A 641 14.34 24.88 -0.43
C VAL A 641 14.57 26.39 -0.54
N SER A 642 14.57 27.04 0.63
CA SER A 642 14.82 28.46 0.78
C SER A 642 16.30 28.81 0.57
N ALA A 643 16.72 30.04 0.89
CA ALA A 643 18.14 30.40 0.84
C ALA A 643 18.90 30.05 2.12
N THR A 644 18.24 29.37 3.05
CA THR A 644 18.70 28.99 4.38
C THR A 644 18.32 27.53 4.68
N GLY A 645 18.24 26.65 3.68
CA GLY A 645 17.86 25.25 3.87
C GLY A 645 16.38 24.95 3.84
N ILE A 646 15.65 25.57 4.74
CA ILE A 646 14.26 25.19 5.05
C ILE A 646 13.34 24.99 3.80
N PRO A 647 12.73 23.80 3.63
CA PRO A 647 11.71 23.52 2.63
C PRO A 647 10.46 24.41 2.73
N ALA A 648 9.76 24.57 1.61
CA ALA A 648 8.66 25.53 1.53
C ALA A 648 7.42 25.12 2.33
N THR A 649 7.17 23.82 2.51
CA THR A 649 6.05 23.29 3.31
C THR A 649 6.31 23.46 4.81
N ALA A 650 7.56 23.36 5.24
CA ALA A 650 8.00 23.57 6.63
C ALA A 650 7.95 25.03 7.12
N ASN A 651 7.72 26.00 6.22
CA ASN A 651 7.64 27.44 6.50
C ASN A 651 8.88 28.05 7.20
N THR A 652 8.96 27.95 8.53
CA THR A 652 10.06 28.47 9.36
C THR A 652 10.69 27.37 10.21
N GLY A 653 10.49 26.10 9.83
CA GLY A 653 10.72 24.91 10.64
C GLY A 653 9.41 24.32 11.14
N LEU A 654 9.28 23.00 11.04
CA LEU A 654 8.24 22.21 11.66
C LEU A 654 8.38 22.28 13.19
N THR A 655 7.30 21.95 13.88
CA THR A 655 7.30 21.84 15.34
C THR A 655 6.81 20.45 15.63
N ALA A 656 7.76 19.55 15.88
CA ALA A 656 7.45 18.18 16.19
C ALA A 656 6.46 18.11 17.38
N PRO A 657 5.40 17.30 17.26
CA PRO A 657 4.48 17.00 18.35
C PRO A 657 5.19 16.21 19.45
N ASP A 658 4.45 16.02 20.54
CA ASP A 658 4.83 15.38 21.79
C ASP A 658 3.51 14.83 22.28
N THR A 659 3.14 13.70 21.70
CA THR A 659 1.77 13.19 21.76
C THR A 659 1.44 12.76 23.18
N ASP A 660 2.36 12.10 23.87
CA ASP A 660 2.21 11.65 25.25
C ASP A 660 2.56 12.71 26.31
N GLY A 661 3.37 13.72 25.97
CA GLY A 661 3.73 14.81 26.87
C GLY A 661 4.92 14.51 27.79
N ASP A 662 5.72 13.46 27.54
CA ASP A 662 6.87 13.08 28.37
C ASP A 662 8.07 14.05 28.20
N GLY A 663 8.06 14.81 27.11
CA GLY A 663 9.06 15.81 26.76
C GLY A 663 10.07 15.38 25.71
N LYS A 664 10.04 14.14 25.24
CA LYS A 664 10.58 13.75 23.94
C LYS A 664 9.54 14.07 22.86
N LYS A 665 9.93 13.97 21.60
CA LYS A 665 9.10 14.39 20.45
C LYS A 665 9.04 13.19 19.54
N ASN A 666 7.90 13.00 18.89
CA ASN A 666 7.61 11.83 18.08
C ASN A 666 8.79 11.37 17.20
N PRO A 667 9.45 12.24 16.39
CA PRO A 667 10.60 11.82 15.55
C PRO A 667 11.82 11.25 16.27
N TYR A 668 11.81 11.24 17.59
CA TYR A 668 12.93 10.82 18.40
C TYR A 668 12.48 9.80 19.44
N ASP A 669 11.28 9.25 19.35
CA ASP A 669 10.50 8.56 20.36
C ASP A 669 9.96 7.23 19.80
N LEU A 670 10.37 6.10 20.39
CA LEU A 670 9.97 4.77 19.87
C LEU A 670 8.54 4.36 20.23
N ASP A 671 7.85 5.12 21.09
CA ASP A 671 6.48 4.87 21.56
C ASP A 671 5.80 6.23 21.78
N SER A 672 5.39 6.85 20.66
CA SER A 672 5.00 8.26 20.58
C SER A 672 3.76 8.62 21.40
N ASP A 673 2.83 7.69 21.61
CA ASP A 673 1.67 7.89 22.47
C ASP A 673 1.71 7.17 23.82
N ASN A 674 2.76 6.39 24.06
CA ASN A 674 3.11 5.80 25.34
C ASN A 674 2.09 4.77 25.83
N ASP A 675 1.55 3.99 24.91
CA ASP A 675 0.63 2.90 25.18
C ASP A 675 1.35 1.54 25.36
N GLY A 676 2.66 1.49 25.15
CA GLY A 676 3.49 0.30 25.34
C GLY A 676 3.56 -0.63 24.13
N ILE A 677 2.98 -0.25 23.00
CA ILE A 677 3.30 -0.75 21.66
C ILE A 677 4.28 0.25 21.04
N ASN A 678 5.22 -0.21 20.20
CA ASN A 678 6.18 0.71 19.57
C ASN A 678 5.72 1.14 18.17
N ASP A 679 6.14 2.34 17.80
CA ASP A 679 5.74 3.00 16.56
C ASP A 679 6.08 2.16 15.31
N LEU A 680 7.18 1.38 15.34
CA LEU A 680 7.53 0.44 14.27
C LEU A 680 6.45 -0.63 14.03
N VAL A 681 5.89 -1.17 15.10
CA VAL A 681 4.81 -2.15 15.03
C VAL A 681 3.52 -1.51 14.51
N GLU A 682 3.23 -0.30 14.97
CA GLU A 682 2.01 0.45 14.66
C GLU A 682 2.03 1.15 13.30
N SER A 683 3.23 1.33 12.72
CA SER A 683 3.43 1.78 11.34
C SER A 683 2.61 0.95 10.34
N GLY A 684 2.24 -0.28 10.72
CA GLY A 684 1.47 -1.24 9.92
C GLY A 684 2.30 -1.86 8.79
N ASN A 685 3.61 -1.63 8.77
CA ASN A 685 4.50 -2.12 7.73
C ASN A 685 5.16 -3.45 8.12
N ALA A 686 4.37 -4.53 8.05
CA ALA A 686 4.82 -5.90 8.35
C ALA A 686 5.97 -6.45 7.46
N LEU A 687 6.50 -5.66 6.52
CA LEU A 687 7.67 -6.00 5.71
C LEU A 687 8.99 -5.48 6.29
N LEU A 688 8.94 -4.52 7.21
CA LEU A 688 10.10 -4.05 7.94
C LEU A 688 10.66 -5.19 8.79
N ALA A 689 11.98 -5.29 8.79
CA ALA A 689 12.66 -6.32 9.56
C ALA A 689 12.91 -5.74 10.94
N ASP A 690 12.51 -6.45 11.99
CA ASP A 690 12.96 -6.28 13.37
C ASP A 690 13.22 -7.69 13.92
N ALA A 691 14.42 -8.21 13.69
CA ALA A 691 14.72 -9.61 14.00
C ALA A 691 15.17 -9.83 15.45
N ASN A 692 15.64 -8.77 16.10
CA ASN A 692 15.98 -8.67 17.51
C ASN A 692 14.78 -8.30 18.38
N GLY A 693 13.70 -7.78 17.79
CA GLY A 693 12.50 -7.35 18.48
C GLY A 693 12.85 -6.20 19.41
N ASP A 694 13.56 -5.17 18.93
CA ASP A 694 13.96 -3.99 19.70
C ASP A 694 13.28 -2.69 19.27
N GLY A 695 12.21 -2.78 18.48
CA GLY A 695 11.41 -1.61 18.08
C GLY A 695 12.09 -0.74 17.02
N MET A 696 13.24 -1.17 16.50
CA MET A 696 13.97 -0.47 15.44
C MET A 696 14.09 -1.34 14.18
N VAL A 697 14.20 -0.69 13.03
CA VAL A 697 14.43 -1.37 11.76
C VAL A 697 15.82 -2.04 11.77
N ASP A 698 15.89 -3.29 11.31
CA ASP A 698 17.12 -4.06 11.19
C ASP A 698 17.74 -3.88 9.79
N GLY A 699 18.99 -3.41 9.70
CA GLY A 699 19.55 -3.19 8.38
C GLY A 699 20.96 -2.65 8.26
N THR A 700 21.25 -2.18 7.05
CA THR A 700 22.41 -1.35 6.77
C THR A 700 21.95 -0.17 5.93
N ASP A 701 22.28 1.03 6.37
CA ASP A 701 22.20 2.23 5.54
C ASP A 701 23.41 2.30 4.59
N THR A 702 23.14 2.33 3.28
CA THR A 702 24.18 2.36 2.24
C THR A 702 24.54 3.79 1.82
N ASP A 703 23.60 4.72 1.96
CA ASP A 703 23.53 6.07 1.42
C ASP A 703 24.00 7.07 2.45
N LYS A 704 23.78 6.73 3.72
CA LYS A 704 24.02 7.51 4.92
C LYS A 704 22.97 8.61 5.10
N ASP A 705 21.70 8.28 4.82
CA ASP A 705 20.53 9.16 4.90
C ASP A 705 19.57 8.80 6.03
N GLY A 706 19.96 7.90 6.94
CA GLY A 706 19.19 7.58 8.14
C GLY A 706 18.25 6.39 7.96
N ILE A 707 17.65 6.29 6.76
CA ILE A 707 16.67 5.25 6.47
C ILE A 707 17.36 3.92 6.18
N LEU A 708 17.12 2.91 7.01
CA LEU A 708 17.74 1.60 6.81
C LEU A 708 17.19 0.89 5.57
N GLY A 709 18.05 0.16 4.86
CA GLY A 709 17.72 -0.49 3.57
C GLY A 709 16.56 -1.51 3.56
N ALA A 710 15.97 -1.85 4.72
CA ALA A 710 14.73 -2.62 4.81
C ALA A 710 13.48 -1.72 4.67
N ALA A 711 13.55 -0.48 5.17
CA ALA A 711 12.58 0.59 4.99
C ALA A 711 12.82 1.35 3.68
N ASP A 712 14.08 1.58 3.28
CA ASP A 712 14.40 2.41 2.13
C ASP A 712 14.04 1.76 0.77
N GLY A 713 13.12 2.40 0.04
CA GLY A 713 12.73 2.07 -1.33
C GLY A 713 13.84 2.31 -2.37
N THR A 714 14.90 3.03 -2.01
CA THR A 714 16.04 3.46 -2.83
C THR A 714 17.46 3.29 -2.20
N PRO A 715 17.90 2.07 -1.76
CA PRO A 715 19.10 1.78 -0.92
C PRO A 715 20.51 2.17 -1.39
N SER A 716 20.66 3.25 -2.14
CA SER A 716 21.89 3.72 -2.76
C SER A 716 21.81 5.17 -3.26
N THR A 717 20.66 5.82 -3.10
CA THR A 717 20.42 7.25 -3.30
C THR A 717 19.57 7.83 -2.16
N TRP A 718 20.08 8.90 -1.53
CA TRP A 718 19.39 9.74 -0.54
C TRP A 718 17.87 9.88 -0.73
N GLY A 719 17.15 9.63 0.37
CA GLY A 719 15.70 9.66 0.53
C GLY A 719 15.04 8.32 0.20
N ASP A 720 13.80 8.16 0.64
CA ASP A 720 12.97 7.00 0.27
C ASP A 720 12.30 7.21 -1.11
N ALA A 721 11.81 6.16 -1.75
CA ALA A 721 10.92 6.28 -2.92
C ALA A 721 9.59 5.56 -2.75
N ASN A 722 9.39 4.85 -1.64
CA ASN A 722 8.19 4.06 -1.36
C ASN A 722 7.78 4.09 0.11
N ASP A 723 8.03 5.18 0.83
CA ASP A 723 7.54 5.32 2.19
C ASP A 723 6.01 5.10 2.22
N THR A 724 5.54 4.21 3.08
CA THR A 724 4.12 3.97 3.28
C THR A 724 3.60 4.98 4.28
N ALA A 725 2.48 5.64 3.97
CA ALA A 725 1.92 6.54 4.99
C ALA A 725 1.53 5.68 6.20
N PRO A 726 1.79 6.15 7.44
CA PRO A 726 1.37 5.45 8.65
C PRO A 726 -0.10 5.07 8.57
N VAL A 727 -0.40 3.90 9.10
CA VAL A 727 -1.76 3.36 9.13
C VAL A 727 -2.60 4.15 10.13
N ASP A 728 -3.87 4.33 9.79
CA ASP A 728 -4.90 4.97 10.59
C ASP A 728 -6.10 4.01 10.47
N THR A 729 -6.25 3.12 11.45
CA THR A 729 -7.16 1.97 11.41
C THR A 729 -8.63 2.42 11.45
N ASP A 730 -9.00 3.25 12.42
CA ASP A 730 -10.37 3.68 12.66
C ASP A 730 -10.76 5.01 11.93
N GLY A 731 -9.76 5.76 11.47
CA GLY A 731 -9.93 7.07 10.83
C GLY A 731 -10.13 8.22 11.82
N THR A 732 -9.87 8.03 13.12
CA THR A 732 -10.18 8.98 14.19
C THR A 732 -8.99 9.61 14.91
N GLY A 733 -8.41 9.13 15.99
CA GLY A 733 -7.49 9.92 16.82
C GLY A 733 -6.16 10.32 16.16
N GLY A 734 -5.72 9.63 15.12
CA GLY A 734 -4.47 9.95 14.45
C GLY A 734 -4.07 8.89 13.42
N ALA A 735 -2.78 8.67 13.26
CA ALA A 735 -2.30 7.37 12.81
C ALA A 735 -2.07 6.52 14.07
N ASN A 736 -2.01 5.20 13.92
CA ASN A 736 -1.99 4.27 15.06
C ASN A 736 -0.91 4.63 16.10
N TYR A 737 0.34 4.85 15.68
CA TYR A 737 1.47 5.27 16.56
C TYR A 737 1.28 6.57 17.38
N ILE A 738 0.17 7.30 17.19
CA ILE A 738 -0.17 8.49 17.98
C ILE A 738 -1.59 8.45 18.53
N ASP A 739 -2.23 7.29 18.50
CA ASP A 739 -3.61 7.04 18.83
C ASP A 739 -3.77 5.86 19.80
N THR A 740 -4.03 6.18 21.07
CA THR A 740 -4.10 5.21 22.19
C THR A 740 -5.32 4.25 22.16
N ASP A 741 -6.08 4.24 21.06
CA ASP A 741 -7.31 3.46 20.79
C ASP A 741 -7.45 3.35 19.27
N SER A 742 -6.54 2.58 18.66
CA SER A 742 -6.26 2.55 17.23
C SER A 742 -7.43 2.05 16.37
N ASP A 743 -8.24 1.11 16.86
CA ASP A 743 -9.45 0.63 16.19
C ASP A 743 -10.75 1.33 16.64
N GLY A 744 -10.66 2.18 17.66
CA GLY A 744 -11.74 3.04 18.12
C GLY A 744 -12.87 2.27 18.80
N ASP A 745 -12.56 1.11 19.38
CA ASP A 745 -13.53 0.23 20.02
C ASP A 745 -13.80 0.58 21.49
N GLY A 746 -12.92 1.39 22.08
CA GLY A 746 -13.04 1.92 23.44
C GLY A 746 -12.25 1.15 24.49
N LEU A 747 -11.59 0.06 24.13
CA LEU A 747 -10.40 -0.42 24.81
C LEU A 747 -9.20 0.40 24.33
N THR A 748 -8.19 0.49 25.19
CA THR A 748 -6.96 1.22 24.83
C THR A 748 -5.94 0.22 24.33
N ASP A 749 -5.12 0.61 23.37
CA ASP A 749 -4.02 -0.21 22.83
C ASP A 749 -3.12 -0.78 23.94
N LEU A 750 -2.88 -0.03 25.03
CA LEU A 750 -2.18 -0.52 26.23
C LEU A 750 -2.85 -1.72 26.91
N ALA A 751 -4.18 -1.75 26.96
CA ALA A 751 -4.94 -2.87 27.51
C ALA A 751 -4.81 -4.12 26.63
N GLU A 752 -4.63 -3.92 25.33
CA GLU A 752 -4.57 -4.96 24.30
C GLU A 752 -3.14 -5.35 23.90
N SER A 753 -2.14 -4.61 24.37
CA SER A 753 -0.70 -4.83 24.13
C SER A 753 -0.17 -6.19 24.58
N GLY A 754 -0.92 -6.91 25.43
CA GLY A 754 -0.48 -8.13 26.10
C GLY A 754 0.48 -7.91 27.26
N ILE A 755 0.69 -6.65 27.68
CA ILE A 755 1.45 -6.30 28.89
C ILE A 755 0.69 -6.80 30.13
N ALA A 756 1.41 -7.35 31.10
CA ALA A 756 0.78 -7.92 32.28
C ALA A 756 0.36 -6.83 33.29
N ASN A 757 -0.94 -6.78 33.62
CA ASN A 757 -1.57 -5.82 34.54
C ASN A 757 -1.52 -4.35 34.03
N PRO A 758 -2.04 -4.07 32.82
CA PRO A 758 -1.97 -2.74 32.19
C PRO A 758 -2.65 -1.66 33.06
N ALA A 759 -3.76 -2.00 33.73
CA ALA A 759 -4.45 -1.10 34.68
C ALA A 759 -3.60 -0.65 35.90
N THR A 760 -2.45 -1.28 36.16
CA THR A 760 -1.52 -0.82 37.20
C THR A 760 -0.47 0.14 36.69
N LEU A 761 -0.26 0.18 35.37
CA LEU A 761 0.65 1.06 34.66
C LEU A 761 -0.08 2.31 34.19
N ASP A 762 -1.34 2.20 33.81
CA ASP A 762 -2.26 3.31 33.60
C ASP A 762 -3.25 3.40 34.77
N ALA A 763 -2.87 4.12 35.82
CA ALA A 763 -3.74 4.27 37.00
C ALA A 763 -4.83 5.34 36.78
N ASN A 764 -4.79 6.07 35.68
CA ASN A 764 -5.61 7.23 35.42
C ASN A 764 -6.66 6.98 34.31
N GLY A 765 -6.49 5.90 33.54
CA GLY A 765 -7.39 5.39 32.53
C GLY A 765 -7.35 6.23 31.25
N ASP A 766 -6.21 6.79 30.89
CA ASP A 766 -6.04 7.59 29.67
C ASP A 766 -5.30 6.86 28.54
N GLY A 767 -5.08 5.54 28.68
CA GLY A 767 -4.41 4.69 27.69
C GLY A 767 -2.90 4.83 27.69
N LYS A 768 -2.34 5.67 28.57
CA LYS A 768 -0.90 5.95 28.63
C LYS A 768 -0.26 5.38 29.88
N ILE A 769 0.99 4.97 29.77
CA ILE A 769 1.75 4.50 30.92
C ILE A 769 2.13 5.69 31.83
N ASP A 770 1.69 5.66 33.10
CA ASP A 770 1.93 6.75 34.06
C ASP A 770 3.40 6.86 34.53
N ASP A 771 4.22 5.82 34.33
CA ASP A 771 5.61 5.78 34.81
C ASP A 771 6.58 6.49 33.86
N ALA A 772 6.69 7.81 34.00
CA ALA A 772 7.62 8.64 33.22
C ALA A 772 9.13 8.41 33.49
N THR A 773 9.56 7.25 34.00
CA THR A 773 10.99 6.95 34.18
C THR A 773 11.59 6.20 33.00
N ASP A 774 12.00 6.93 31.98
CA ASP A 774 12.89 6.47 30.92
C ASP A 774 14.37 6.75 31.31
N THR A 775 15.21 5.71 31.38
CA THR A 775 16.64 5.85 31.75
C THR A 775 17.53 6.09 30.53
N ASP A 776 17.11 5.62 29.38
CA ASP A 776 17.80 5.52 28.09
C ASP A 776 17.64 6.80 27.31
N GLY A 777 16.47 7.41 27.45
CA GLY A 777 15.98 8.42 26.56
C GLY A 777 15.45 7.84 25.25
N ASP A 778 14.97 6.59 25.22
CA ASP A 778 14.44 5.94 24.00
C ASP A 778 12.93 6.02 23.86
N GLY A 779 12.23 6.58 24.86
CA GLY A 779 10.80 6.87 24.77
C GLY A 779 9.94 5.83 25.46
N ILE A 780 10.51 4.66 25.71
CA ILE A 780 9.77 3.54 26.26
C ILE A 780 9.91 3.56 27.80
N PRO A 781 8.81 3.57 28.56
CA PRO A 781 8.89 3.57 30.02
C PRO A 781 9.59 2.34 30.59
N GLN A 782 10.46 2.51 31.59
CA GLN A 782 11.17 1.38 32.22
C GLN A 782 10.27 0.29 32.83
N GLY A 783 8.99 0.56 33.04
CA GLY A 783 8.02 -0.43 33.50
C GLY A 783 7.75 -1.53 32.45
N VAL A 784 7.87 -1.18 31.17
CA VAL A 784 7.54 -2.03 30.02
C VAL A 784 8.75 -2.28 29.12
N ASP A 785 9.75 -1.40 29.17
CA ASP A 785 11.00 -1.52 28.44
C ASP A 785 11.78 -2.80 28.79
N GLY A 786 12.00 -3.63 27.76
CA GLY A 786 12.76 -4.85 27.82
C GLY A 786 14.29 -4.66 27.83
N ALA A 787 14.80 -3.48 27.49
CA ALA A 787 16.19 -3.05 27.58
C ALA A 787 16.41 -1.69 28.30
N PRO A 788 16.07 -1.55 29.60
CA PRO A 788 16.03 -0.29 30.39
C PRO A 788 17.34 0.45 30.69
N THR A 789 18.37 0.20 29.89
CA THR A 789 19.70 0.81 29.95
C THR A 789 20.41 0.86 28.59
N ALA A 790 19.79 0.35 27.52
CA ALA A 790 20.18 0.61 26.14
C ALA A 790 18.95 0.90 25.26
N PHE A 791 19.05 1.91 24.38
CA PHE A 791 18.03 2.29 23.41
C PHE A 791 17.42 1.10 22.64
N GLY A 792 16.09 1.04 22.59
CA GLY A 792 15.25 0.01 21.97
C GLY A 792 14.61 -0.95 22.98
N ASP A 793 13.56 -1.67 22.60
CA ASP A 793 12.81 -2.56 23.52
C ASP A 793 13.18 -4.04 23.39
N ALA A 794 14.13 -4.57 24.16
CA ALA A 794 14.45 -6.00 24.03
C ALA A 794 13.35 -6.93 24.58
N ASN A 795 12.70 -7.69 23.70
CA ASN A 795 11.69 -8.72 23.99
C ASN A 795 10.28 -8.18 24.30
N SER A 796 9.81 -7.26 23.47
CA SER A 796 8.41 -6.83 23.45
C SER A 796 7.43 -8.02 23.54
N PRO A 797 6.30 -7.88 24.25
CA PRO A 797 5.27 -8.92 24.32
C PRO A 797 4.83 -9.35 22.92
N ALA A 798 4.49 -10.63 22.77
CA ALA A 798 3.79 -11.02 21.54
C ALA A 798 2.40 -10.40 21.61
N LEU A 799 2.08 -9.55 20.64
CA LEU A 799 0.76 -8.95 20.56
C LEU A 799 -0.33 -10.04 20.52
N PRO A 800 -1.34 -9.96 21.39
CA PRO A 800 -2.56 -10.76 21.34
C PRO A 800 -3.24 -10.73 19.96
N ASP A 801 -3.89 -11.83 19.61
CA ASP A 801 -4.68 -12.07 18.38
C ASP A 801 -5.74 -13.09 18.80
N THR A 802 -6.80 -12.58 19.43
CA THR A 802 -7.79 -13.36 20.18
C THR A 802 -8.65 -14.21 19.25
N ASP A 803 -9.01 -13.69 18.08
CA ASP A 803 -9.84 -14.38 17.08
C ASP A 803 -9.02 -15.26 16.11
N GLY A 804 -7.70 -15.07 16.05
CA GLY A 804 -6.77 -15.83 15.22
C GLY A 804 -6.82 -15.46 13.73
N ASP A 805 -7.34 -14.28 13.36
CA ASP A 805 -7.44 -13.81 11.98
C ASP A 805 -6.11 -13.24 11.43
N SER A 806 -5.10 -13.15 12.30
CA SER A 806 -3.77 -12.56 12.05
C SER A 806 -3.73 -11.04 12.01
N LYS A 807 -4.72 -10.36 12.56
CA LYS A 807 -4.62 -8.99 13.04
C LYS A 807 -4.48 -9.00 14.57
N PRO A 808 -3.53 -8.24 15.12
CA PRO A 808 -3.46 -8.01 16.55
C PRO A 808 -4.71 -7.29 17.07
N ASP A 809 -5.04 -7.54 18.34
CA ASP A 809 -6.25 -7.04 18.99
C ASP A 809 -6.36 -5.50 18.89
N TYR A 810 -5.29 -4.73 19.19
CA TYR A 810 -5.27 -3.24 19.12
C TYR A 810 -5.60 -2.60 17.75
N ILE A 811 -5.72 -3.39 16.67
CA ILE A 811 -6.13 -2.91 15.35
C ILE A 811 -7.26 -3.74 14.75
N ASP A 812 -7.92 -4.56 15.56
CA ASP A 812 -9.05 -5.37 15.14
C ASP A 812 -10.34 -4.84 15.71
N ALA A 813 -11.35 -4.74 14.86
CA ALA A 813 -12.61 -4.15 15.30
C ALA A 813 -13.24 -5.05 16.37
N ALA A 814 -13.67 -4.45 17.50
CA ALA A 814 -14.38 -5.13 18.59
C ALA A 814 -15.24 -6.31 18.11
N ASP A 815 -14.89 -7.47 18.65
CA ASP A 815 -15.53 -8.79 18.50
C ASP A 815 -15.54 -9.42 19.89
N THR A 816 -16.48 -8.94 20.72
CA THR A 816 -16.55 -9.18 22.16
C THR A 816 -16.54 -10.67 22.48
N ASP A 817 -17.22 -11.48 21.67
CA ASP A 817 -17.27 -12.93 21.87
C ASP A 817 -16.21 -13.75 21.12
N GLY A 818 -15.45 -13.13 20.21
CA GLY A 818 -14.38 -13.75 19.43
C GLY A 818 -14.85 -14.80 18.42
N ASP A 819 -16.08 -14.70 17.90
CA ASP A 819 -16.63 -15.63 16.92
C ASP A 819 -16.24 -15.31 15.46
N GLY A 820 -15.59 -14.17 15.24
CA GLY A 820 -15.13 -13.66 13.96
C GLY A 820 -16.16 -12.77 13.26
N VAL A 821 -17.15 -12.24 13.97
CA VAL A 821 -18.13 -11.27 13.49
C VAL A 821 -18.09 -10.04 14.41
N PRO A 822 -17.61 -8.88 13.93
CA PRO A 822 -17.48 -7.70 14.78
C PRO A 822 -18.83 -7.21 15.32
N ASP A 823 -18.85 -6.73 16.56
CA ASP A 823 -20.01 -6.26 17.34
C ASP A 823 -20.89 -5.28 16.55
N ALA A 824 -20.26 -4.39 15.77
CA ALA A 824 -20.98 -3.44 14.91
C ALA A 824 -21.91 -4.12 13.87
N THR A 825 -21.72 -5.40 13.61
CA THR A 825 -22.48 -6.24 12.69
C THR A 825 -22.99 -7.55 13.27
N ASP A 826 -22.58 -7.89 14.49
CA ASP A 826 -23.20 -8.97 15.24
C ASP A 826 -24.64 -8.61 15.63
N LEU A 827 -25.41 -9.63 15.98
CA LEU A 827 -26.75 -9.52 16.52
C LEU A 827 -26.86 -10.16 17.92
N ASP A 828 -25.73 -10.59 18.49
CA ASP A 828 -25.55 -11.31 19.76
C ASP A 828 -24.08 -11.11 20.21
N ASP A 829 -23.67 -9.86 20.51
CA ASP A 829 -22.24 -9.45 20.61
C ASP A 829 -21.42 -10.25 21.67
N ASP A 830 -22.03 -10.76 22.74
CA ASP A 830 -21.37 -11.61 23.76
C ASP A 830 -21.64 -13.13 23.60
N ASN A 831 -22.49 -13.51 22.64
CA ASN A 831 -22.95 -14.86 22.34
C ASN A 831 -23.56 -15.63 23.55
N ASP A 832 -24.13 -14.93 24.53
CA ASP A 832 -24.92 -15.53 25.62
C ASP A 832 -26.25 -16.14 25.09
N GLY A 833 -26.62 -15.78 23.84
CA GLY A 833 -27.78 -16.27 23.11
C GLY A 833 -29.00 -15.35 23.19
N ILE A 834 -28.92 -14.21 23.87
CA ILE A 834 -29.89 -13.14 23.91
C ILE A 834 -29.44 -12.09 22.86
N PRO A 835 -30.25 -11.86 21.80
CA PRO A 835 -29.79 -10.94 20.75
C PRO A 835 -29.90 -9.48 21.18
N ASP A 836 -28.89 -8.63 20.96
CA ASP A 836 -28.79 -7.21 21.43
C ASP A 836 -29.97 -6.30 21.05
N SER A 837 -30.79 -6.73 20.10
CA SER A 837 -32.12 -6.12 19.92
C SER A 837 -33.07 -6.27 21.13
N THR A 838 -32.75 -7.16 22.07
CA THR A 838 -33.47 -7.54 23.29
C THR A 838 -32.85 -6.85 24.49
N GLU A 839 -31.53 -6.92 24.70
CA GLU A 839 -30.85 -6.23 25.79
C GLU A 839 -30.78 -4.73 25.56
N GLY A 840 -30.51 -4.32 24.33
CA GLY A 840 -30.50 -2.92 23.92
C GLY A 840 -29.17 -2.23 24.21
N THR A 841 -29.20 -1.18 25.02
CA THR A 841 -28.00 -0.36 25.32
C THR A 841 -27.96 0.04 26.78
N ALA A 842 -28.67 -0.70 27.62
CA ALA A 842 -28.63 -0.50 29.05
C ALA A 842 -27.37 -1.17 29.61
N ASP A 843 -27.07 -0.79 30.83
CA ASP A 843 -25.99 -1.26 31.69
C ASP A 843 -26.74 -1.33 33.02
N THR A 844 -27.23 -2.54 33.31
CA THR A 844 -28.29 -2.80 34.27
C THR A 844 -27.75 -2.69 35.69
N ASP A 845 -26.60 -3.29 35.97
CA ASP A 845 -25.94 -3.27 37.26
C ASP A 845 -25.06 -2.01 37.48
N GLY A 846 -24.68 -1.32 36.40
CA GLY A 846 -23.90 -0.08 36.45
C GLY A 846 -22.40 -0.28 36.64
N ASP A 847 -21.85 -1.45 36.29
CA ASP A 847 -20.44 -1.75 36.43
C ASP A 847 -19.55 -1.19 35.30
N GLY A 848 -20.19 -0.81 34.18
CA GLY A 848 -19.56 -0.18 33.02
C GLY A 848 -19.55 -1.03 31.76
N VAL A 849 -19.87 -2.33 31.85
CA VAL A 849 -20.17 -3.19 30.71
C VAL A 849 -21.65 -3.00 30.33
N LYS A 850 -21.99 -3.06 29.05
CA LYS A 850 -23.41 -2.96 28.64
C LYS A 850 -23.97 -4.37 28.60
N ASP A 851 -25.23 -4.52 28.96
CA ASP A 851 -25.99 -5.79 28.91
C ASP A 851 -25.92 -6.61 27.61
N ALA A 852 -25.37 -6.07 26.51
CA ALA A 852 -25.22 -6.77 25.23
C ALA A 852 -23.79 -7.30 25.03
N LEU A 853 -22.88 -6.97 25.94
CA LEU A 853 -21.46 -7.29 25.95
C LEU A 853 -21.10 -8.00 27.27
N ASP A 854 -22.11 -8.42 28.02
CA ASP A 854 -22.06 -8.74 29.44
C ASP A 854 -22.66 -10.12 29.66
N LEU A 855 -21.89 -11.05 30.21
CA LEU A 855 -22.34 -12.42 30.42
C LEU A 855 -23.18 -12.63 31.70
N ASP A 856 -23.36 -11.61 32.54
CA ASP A 856 -24.08 -11.60 33.82
C ASP A 856 -24.66 -10.19 34.11
N SER A 857 -25.68 -9.78 33.33
CA SER A 857 -26.17 -8.40 33.22
C SER A 857 -26.65 -7.74 34.53
N ASP A 858 -27.10 -8.52 35.52
CA ASP A 858 -27.46 -8.02 36.84
C ASP A 858 -26.45 -8.37 37.94
N ASN A 859 -25.40 -9.12 37.57
CA ASN A 859 -24.23 -9.40 38.37
C ASN A 859 -24.60 -10.08 39.69
N ASP A 860 -25.56 -10.97 39.62
CA ASP A 860 -26.02 -11.81 40.72
C ASP A 860 -25.20 -13.12 40.80
N GLY A 861 -24.34 -13.39 39.83
CA GLY A 861 -23.49 -14.57 39.75
C GLY A 861 -24.14 -15.78 39.08
N ILE A 862 -25.21 -15.59 38.31
CA ILE A 862 -25.83 -16.55 37.40
C ILE A 862 -25.77 -15.98 35.97
N ASN A 863 -24.99 -16.60 35.09
CA ASN A 863 -24.84 -16.09 33.72
C ASN A 863 -26.17 -16.01 32.93
N ASP A 864 -26.31 -14.97 32.12
CA ASP A 864 -27.50 -14.62 31.35
C ASP A 864 -28.01 -15.78 30.46
N VAL A 865 -27.07 -16.53 29.84
CA VAL A 865 -27.38 -17.72 29.04
C VAL A 865 -28.22 -18.75 29.82
N ILE A 866 -27.98 -18.90 31.12
CA ILE A 866 -28.67 -19.85 31.99
C ILE A 866 -30.08 -19.34 32.32
N GLU A 867 -30.19 -18.05 32.59
CA GLU A 867 -31.41 -17.39 33.00
C GLU A 867 -32.41 -17.26 31.86
N ALA A 868 -31.91 -16.90 30.68
CA ALA A 868 -32.61 -16.94 29.41
C ALA A 868 -33.08 -18.36 29.00
N GLY A 869 -32.66 -19.39 29.74
CA GLY A 869 -33.04 -20.79 29.51
C GLY A 869 -32.27 -21.45 28.36
N GLY A 870 -31.09 -20.91 28.07
CA GLY A 870 -30.11 -21.43 27.13
C GLY A 870 -29.49 -22.74 27.57
N THR A 871 -28.49 -23.19 26.81
CA THR A 871 -27.68 -24.36 27.16
C THR A 871 -26.25 -23.90 27.19
N ASP A 872 -25.59 -24.09 28.33
CA ASP A 872 -24.16 -23.91 28.49
C ASP A 872 -23.61 -25.18 29.17
N ALA A 873 -23.18 -26.15 28.36
CA ALA A 873 -22.71 -27.45 28.88
C ALA A 873 -21.21 -27.45 29.20
N ASN A 874 -20.46 -26.49 28.68
CA ASN A 874 -19.05 -26.21 28.92
C ASN A 874 -18.83 -25.34 30.15
N GLY A 875 -19.84 -24.58 30.58
CA GLY A 875 -19.79 -23.65 31.69
C GLY A 875 -18.93 -22.43 31.36
N ASP A 876 -19.00 -21.95 30.11
CA ASP A 876 -18.23 -20.78 29.66
C ASP A 876 -19.05 -19.49 29.57
N GLY A 877 -20.28 -19.50 30.08
CA GLY A 877 -21.15 -18.32 30.08
C GLY A 877 -21.80 -18.04 28.72
N LYS A 878 -21.43 -18.78 27.67
CA LYS A 878 -21.93 -18.60 26.30
C LYS A 878 -22.95 -19.67 25.91
N GLN A 879 -23.80 -19.34 24.94
CA GLN A 879 -24.74 -20.31 24.40
C GLN A 879 -24.04 -21.40 23.59
N ASP A 880 -24.26 -22.66 23.97
CA ASP A 880 -23.83 -23.82 23.20
C ASP A 880 -24.48 -23.85 21.81
N GLY A 881 -23.66 -23.79 20.77
CA GLY A 881 -24.18 -23.84 19.42
C GLY A 881 -23.15 -23.73 18.31
N THR A 882 -23.61 -23.28 17.16
CA THR A 882 -22.73 -22.81 16.09
C THR A 882 -23.32 -21.50 15.66
N ALA A 883 -22.64 -20.42 16.02
CA ALA A 883 -22.93 -19.08 15.59
C ALA A 883 -23.01 -19.02 14.05
N ASN A 884 -23.93 -18.20 13.57
CA ASN A 884 -24.00 -17.86 12.16
C ASN A 884 -22.89 -16.87 11.86
N ALA A 885 -21.87 -17.29 11.11
CA ALA A 885 -20.70 -16.51 10.65
C ALA A 885 -21.00 -15.28 9.75
N THR A 886 -22.10 -14.58 9.97
CA THR A 886 -22.53 -13.34 9.32
C THR A 886 -23.35 -12.49 10.28
N THR A 887 -23.83 -13.03 11.40
CA THR A 887 -24.76 -12.36 12.30
C THR A 887 -24.52 -12.73 13.78
N GLY A 888 -23.37 -13.31 14.13
CA GLY A 888 -23.11 -14.13 15.34
C GLY A 888 -24.23 -15.04 15.77
N LEU A 889 -25.26 -14.53 16.42
CA LEU A 889 -26.55 -15.16 16.74
C LEU A 889 -26.70 -16.67 16.51
N ILE A 890 -26.81 -17.38 17.62
CA ILE A 890 -27.10 -18.81 17.63
C ILE A 890 -28.60 -19.05 17.39
N GLY A 891 -28.89 -19.70 16.27
CA GLY A 891 -30.26 -20.10 15.92
C GLY A 891 -31.17 -18.92 15.56
N THR A 892 -32.02 -18.48 16.50
CA THR A 892 -32.90 -17.31 16.33
C THR A 892 -32.87 -16.36 17.53
N GLY A 893 -31.92 -16.55 18.44
CA GLY A 893 -31.92 -15.96 19.77
C GLY A 893 -32.90 -16.64 20.71
N LEU A 894 -32.59 -16.53 22.00
CA LEU A 894 -33.46 -16.91 23.11
C LEU A 894 -34.59 -15.91 23.27
N THR A 895 -35.57 -16.29 24.07
CA THR A 895 -36.61 -15.37 24.53
C THR A 895 -36.59 -15.48 26.04
N PRO A 896 -35.90 -14.54 26.71
CA PRO A 896 -35.72 -14.62 28.15
C PRO A 896 -37.07 -14.78 28.87
N PRO A 897 -37.14 -15.69 29.87
CA PRO A 897 -38.29 -15.75 30.75
C PRO A 897 -38.41 -14.47 31.59
N ASN A 898 -39.62 -14.27 32.09
CA ASN A 898 -39.89 -13.37 33.19
C ASN A 898 -40.80 -14.18 34.11
N THR A 899 -40.24 -14.63 35.22
CA THR A 899 -40.82 -15.67 36.09
C THR A 899 -41.97 -15.10 36.91
N ASP A 900 -41.84 -13.90 37.48
CA ASP A 900 -42.83 -13.28 38.36
C ASP A 900 -43.90 -12.40 37.63
N ASN A 901 -43.69 -12.08 36.35
CA ASN A 901 -44.50 -11.23 35.45
C ASN A 901 -44.51 -9.72 35.77
N ASP A 902 -43.43 -9.16 36.28
CA ASP A 902 -43.28 -7.75 36.64
C ASP A 902 -42.74 -6.82 35.50
N ASN A 903 -42.31 -7.41 34.39
CA ASN A 903 -41.65 -6.83 33.19
C ASN A 903 -40.12 -6.60 33.27
N VAL A 904 -39.42 -7.08 34.29
CA VAL A 904 -37.97 -7.26 34.32
C VAL A 904 -37.66 -8.73 33.98
N PRO A 905 -37.00 -9.04 32.86
CA PRO A 905 -36.65 -10.43 32.54
C PRO A 905 -35.69 -11.02 33.58
N ASP A 906 -35.70 -12.35 33.74
CA ASP A 906 -34.93 -13.05 34.79
C ASP A 906 -33.44 -12.64 34.80
N TYR A 907 -32.79 -12.53 33.63
CA TYR A 907 -31.38 -12.12 33.49
C TYR A 907 -31.04 -10.66 33.85
N LYS A 908 -32.01 -9.93 34.41
CA LYS A 908 -31.90 -8.51 34.82
C LYS A 908 -32.57 -8.27 36.17
N ASP A 909 -32.94 -9.35 36.85
CA ASP A 909 -33.82 -9.37 38.00
C ASP A 909 -33.09 -10.07 39.16
N LEU A 910 -32.76 -9.32 40.21
CA LEU A 910 -32.04 -9.85 41.37
C LEU A 910 -32.88 -10.77 42.29
N ASP A 911 -34.17 -10.98 41.99
CA ASP A 911 -35.16 -11.79 42.72
C ASP A 911 -36.22 -12.32 41.73
N SER A 912 -35.81 -13.16 40.77
CA SER A 912 -36.57 -13.59 39.59
C SER A 912 -37.97 -14.15 39.88
N ASP A 913 -38.18 -14.81 41.02
CA ASP A 913 -39.48 -15.33 41.44
C ASP A 913 -40.21 -14.49 42.49
N ASN A 914 -39.58 -13.39 42.93
CA ASN A 914 -40.10 -12.37 43.83
C ASN A 914 -40.58 -12.94 45.16
N ASP A 915 -39.91 -13.98 45.66
CA ASP A 915 -40.15 -14.53 46.99
C ASP A 915 -39.35 -13.80 48.08
N GLY A 916 -38.50 -12.85 47.70
CA GLY A 916 -37.75 -12.02 48.60
C GLY A 916 -36.48 -12.67 49.13
N VAL A 917 -36.02 -13.76 48.53
CA VAL A 917 -34.63 -14.26 48.50
C VAL A 917 -33.97 -13.74 47.21
N SER A 918 -32.64 -13.57 47.21
CA SER A 918 -31.96 -13.01 46.03
C SER A 918 -31.42 -14.14 45.19
N ASP A 919 -31.35 -13.93 43.89
CA ASP A 919 -30.90 -14.94 42.93
C ASP A 919 -29.42 -15.32 43.20
N LEU A 920 -28.56 -14.36 43.56
CA LEU A 920 -27.22 -14.62 44.12
C LEU A 920 -27.17 -15.64 45.27
N GLN A 921 -28.19 -15.63 46.15
CA GLN A 921 -28.27 -16.56 47.28
C GLN A 921 -28.74 -17.94 46.84
N GLU A 922 -29.57 -18.02 45.80
CA GLU A 922 -30.25 -19.22 45.32
C GLU A 922 -29.51 -19.93 44.19
N GLY A 923 -28.80 -19.20 43.34
CA GLY A 923 -27.86 -19.70 42.33
C GLY A 923 -26.65 -20.38 42.95
N GLY A 924 -26.31 -20.05 44.20
CA GLY A 924 -25.29 -20.76 44.98
C GLY A 924 -23.85 -20.55 44.49
N SER A 925 -23.61 -19.51 43.69
CA SER A 925 -22.31 -19.08 43.14
C SER A 925 -21.28 -18.79 44.25
N GLY A 926 -21.73 -18.29 45.39
CA GLY A 926 -20.88 -18.00 46.55
C GLY A 926 -19.98 -16.77 46.34
N GLY A 927 -20.41 -15.87 45.44
CA GLY A 927 -19.78 -14.59 45.15
C GLY A 927 -19.59 -13.72 46.39
N THR A 928 -18.64 -12.79 46.30
CA THR A 928 -18.31 -11.90 47.41
C THR A 928 -19.30 -10.73 47.45
N ASP A 929 -20.39 -10.87 48.18
CA ASP A 929 -21.31 -9.76 48.49
C ASP A 929 -20.98 -9.16 49.88
N ALA A 930 -20.05 -8.20 49.90
CA ALA A 930 -19.53 -7.58 51.11
C ALA A 930 -20.46 -6.49 51.66
N ASN A 931 -21.23 -5.82 50.81
CA ASN A 931 -22.18 -4.77 51.18
C ASN A 931 -23.59 -5.31 51.51
N ASN A 932 -23.87 -6.58 51.19
CA ASN A 932 -25.12 -7.33 51.41
C ASN A 932 -26.29 -6.68 50.66
N ASP A 933 -26.11 -6.41 49.38
CA ASP A 933 -27.14 -5.86 48.50
C ASP A 933 -27.66 -6.84 47.44
N GLY A 934 -27.09 -8.04 47.33
CA GLY A 934 -27.55 -9.05 46.37
C GLY A 934 -26.78 -9.05 45.05
N VAL A 935 -25.81 -8.15 44.90
CA VAL A 935 -24.92 -8.06 43.74
C VAL A 935 -23.52 -8.56 44.14
N VAL A 936 -22.79 -9.16 43.21
CA VAL A 936 -21.42 -9.60 43.44
C VAL A 936 -20.46 -8.40 43.48
N ASP A 937 -19.74 -8.20 44.59
CA ASP A 937 -18.71 -7.15 44.67
C ASP A 937 -17.37 -7.65 44.09
N GLY A 938 -16.73 -6.83 43.26
CA GLY A 938 -15.39 -7.13 42.78
C GLY A 938 -14.90 -6.10 41.76
N PRO A 939 -13.61 -6.16 41.37
CA PRO A 939 -13.26 -5.80 40.01
C PRO A 939 -13.72 -6.90 39.05
N ASP A 940 -13.96 -6.52 37.80
CA ASP A 940 -13.91 -7.35 36.60
C ASP A 940 -12.56 -7.00 35.93
N THR A 941 -11.70 -8.00 35.67
CA THR A 941 -10.33 -7.73 35.20
C THR A 941 -10.25 -7.71 33.67
N ASP A 942 -11.09 -8.50 33.04
CA ASP A 942 -11.10 -8.88 31.63
C ASP A 942 -12.31 -8.34 30.88
N GLY A 943 -13.27 -7.73 31.59
CA GLY A 943 -14.33 -6.91 31.00
C GLY A 943 -15.47 -7.71 30.38
N ASP A 944 -15.68 -8.95 30.83
CA ASP A 944 -16.71 -9.85 30.29
C ASP A 944 -18.03 -9.82 31.07
N GLY A 945 -18.13 -8.92 32.06
CA GLY A 945 -19.30 -8.76 32.91
C GLY A 945 -19.32 -9.68 34.13
N ILE A 946 -18.37 -10.62 34.24
CA ILE A 946 -18.32 -11.57 35.35
C ILE A 946 -17.28 -11.14 36.37
N GLN A 947 -17.72 -10.83 37.59
CA GLN A 947 -16.80 -10.37 38.62
C GLN A 947 -15.79 -11.45 39.02
N ASN A 948 -14.50 -11.08 39.21
CA ASN A 948 -13.37 -11.97 39.56
C ASN A 948 -13.61 -12.93 40.74
N SER A 949 -14.63 -12.67 41.59
CA SER A 949 -14.96 -13.51 42.73
C SER A 949 -15.82 -14.73 42.39
N VAL A 950 -16.51 -14.68 41.25
CA VAL A 950 -17.32 -15.75 40.65
C VAL A 950 -16.77 -16.20 39.30
N ASP A 951 -15.98 -15.37 38.62
CA ASP A 951 -15.22 -15.75 37.44
C ASP A 951 -14.09 -16.77 37.76
N GLY A 952 -14.04 -17.84 36.98
CA GLY A 952 -13.01 -18.86 37.05
C GLY A 952 -12.00 -18.85 35.89
N LEU A 953 -12.21 -18.03 34.87
CA LEU A 953 -11.29 -17.80 33.75
C LEU A 953 -10.41 -16.57 34.06
N VAL A 954 -9.54 -16.23 33.12
CA VAL A 954 -8.80 -14.96 33.08
C VAL A 954 -8.73 -14.69 31.57
N GLY A 955 -9.73 -13.99 31.06
CA GLY A 955 -10.13 -13.76 29.67
C GLY A 955 -11.62 -14.07 29.48
N PHE A 956 -12.27 -13.42 28.49
CA PHE A 956 -13.72 -13.47 28.26
C PHE A 956 -14.35 -14.88 28.33
N GLY A 957 -15.35 -15.04 29.20
CA GLY A 957 -16.10 -16.26 29.48
C GLY A 957 -15.79 -16.88 30.85
N ASP A 958 -16.53 -17.93 31.23
CA ASP A 958 -16.30 -18.67 32.48
C ASP A 958 -15.52 -20.00 32.23
N VAL A 959 -14.97 -20.63 33.26
CA VAL A 959 -14.45 -22.03 33.19
C VAL A 959 -15.33 -23.05 33.90
N SER A 960 -16.35 -22.62 34.65
CA SER A 960 -17.42 -23.51 35.10
C SER A 960 -18.53 -22.78 35.87
N SER A 961 -19.67 -22.55 35.22
CA SER A 961 -20.88 -22.17 35.95
C SER A 961 -21.29 -23.29 36.91
N PRO A 962 -21.49 -23.01 38.21
CA PRO A 962 -21.89 -24.01 39.18
C PRO A 962 -23.25 -24.61 38.81
N ALA A 963 -23.42 -25.90 39.09
CA ALA A 963 -24.74 -26.52 38.90
C ALA A 963 -25.75 -25.84 39.83
N LEU A 964 -26.71 -25.13 39.23
CA LEU A 964 -27.73 -24.40 39.96
C LEU A 964 -28.45 -25.30 40.99
N PRO A 965 -28.62 -24.81 42.22
CA PRO A 965 -29.45 -25.44 43.23
C PRO A 965 -30.87 -25.72 42.73
N ASN A 966 -31.37 -26.89 43.14
CA ASN A 966 -32.76 -27.31 42.99
C ASN A 966 -33.09 -28.23 44.17
N GLY A 967 -33.66 -27.65 45.23
CA GLY A 967 -33.84 -28.27 46.53
C GLY A 967 -34.81 -29.44 46.53
N ASP A 968 -35.91 -29.33 45.77
CA ASP A 968 -36.98 -30.34 45.71
C ASP A 968 -36.86 -31.33 44.52
N SER A 969 -35.91 -31.04 43.61
CA SER A 969 -35.62 -31.76 42.36
C SER A 969 -36.75 -31.77 41.34
N ASP A 970 -37.52 -30.69 41.23
CA ASP A 970 -38.55 -30.50 40.21
C ASP A 970 -37.96 -30.00 38.85
N THR A 971 -38.68 -29.15 38.10
CA THR A 971 -38.20 -28.60 36.84
C THR A 971 -37.74 -27.14 36.92
N LEU A 972 -37.98 -26.46 38.03
CA LEU A 972 -37.57 -25.08 38.27
C LEU A 972 -36.31 -25.08 39.15
N PRO A 973 -35.27 -24.31 38.82
CA PRO A 973 -34.17 -24.06 39.75
C PRO A 973 -34.64 -23.17 40.92
N ASP A 974 -33.89 -23.16 42.02
CA ASP A 974 -34.31 -22.50 43.28
C ASP A 974 -34.64 -21.01 43.07
N TYR A 975 -33.82 -20.23 42.34
CA TYR A 975 -34.06 -18.81 42.03
C TYR A 975 -35.33 -18.53 41.17
N ARG A 976 -36.01 -19.59 40.71
CA ARG A 976 -37.29 -19.49 39.97
C ARG A 976 -38.42 -20.27 40.63
N ASP A 977 -38.21 -20.73 41.85
CA ASP A 977 -39.16 -21.56 42.59
C ASP A 977 -39.44 -21.03 44.01
N VAL A 978 -40.60 -20.38 44.13
CA VAL A 978 -41.14 -19.82 45.38
C VAL A 978 -41.33 -20.79 46.56
N ASP A 979 -41.09 -22.10 46.37
CA ASP A 979 -41.09 -23.16 47.40
C ASP A 979 -39.94 -24.13 47.12
N SER A 980 -38.70 -23.62 47.12
CA SER A 980 -37.46 -24.28 46.70
C SER A 980 -37.20 -25.67 47.32
N ASP A 981 -37.73 -25.95 48.53
CA ASP A 981 -37.58 -27.25 49.20
C ASP A 981 -38.80 -28.19 49.07
N GLY A 982 -39.89 -27.70 48.47
CA GLY A 982 -41.13 -28.41 48.18
C GLY A 982 -41.86 -28.91 49.43
N ASP A 983 -41.63 -28.32 50.61
CA ASP A 983 -42.29 -28.70 51.86
C ASP A 983 -43.71 -28.13 51.99
N GLY A 984 -44.08 -27.21 51.09
CA GLY A 984 -45.37 -26.56 50.99
C GLY A 984 -45.47 -25.28 51.81
N ILE A 985 -44.32 -24.66 52.12
CA ILE A 985 -44.19 -23.36 52.78
C ILE A 985 -43.24 -22.52 51.92
N ASN A 986 -43.82 -21.57 51.19
CA ASN A 986 -43.07 -20.67 50.32
C ASN A 986 -41.92 -19.95 51.06
N ASP A 987 -40.80 -19.75 50.37
CA ASP A 987 -39.54 -19.22 50.91
C ASP A 987 -39.70 -17.83 51.57
N ILE A 988 -40.56 -16.97 51.01
CA ILE A 988 -40.94 -15.68 51.61
C ILE A 988 -41.47 -15.80 53.06
N ILE A 989 -42.12 -16.91 53.39
CA ILE A 989 -42.68 -17.22 54.72
C ILE A 989 -41.58 -17.76 55.63
N GLU A 990 -40.63 -18.50 55.06
CA GLU A 990 -39.50 -19.09 55.74
C GLU A 990 -38.48 -18.01 56.15
N LYS A 991 -38.32 -16.97 55.32
CA LYS A 991 -37.50 -15.79 55.61
C LYS A 991 -38.08 -14.98 56.78
N ALA A 992 -37.33 -14.93 57.87
CA ALA A 992 -37.79 -14.42 59.15
C ALA A 992 -38.29 -12.96 59.08
N GLY A 993 -39.62 -12.80 59.11
CA GLY A 993 -40.28 -11.49 59.17
C GLY A 993 -40.75 -10.92 57.84
N LYS A 994 -40.67 -11.69 56.74
CA LYS A 994 -41.07 -11.26 55.39
C LYS A 994 -42.43 -11.80 54.92
N GLY A 995 -42.92 -12.92 55.43
CA GLY A 995 -44.25 -13.47 55.10
C GLY A 995 -45.50 -12.63 55.46
N THR A 996 -45.36 -11.36 55.86
CA THR A 996 -46.47 -10.39 55.85
C THR A 996 -46.58 -9.60 54.54
N LEU A 997 -45.58 -9.73 53.68
CA LEU A 997 -45.50 -9.13 52.35
C LEU A 997 -46.28 -9.96 51.32
N ASP A 998 -46.37 -11.27 51.51
CA ASP A 998 -47.30 -12.15 50.81
C ASP A 998 -48.63 -12.26 51.59
N GLY A 999 -49.56 -11.34 51.29
CA GLY A 999 -50.89 -11.30 51.90
C GLY A 999 -51.90 -12.24 51.24
N ASN A 1000 -51.62 -12.70 50.04
CA ASN A 1000 -52.51 -13.52 49.22
C ASN A 1000 -52.14 -15.03 49.28
N ASN A 1001 -50.94 -15.31 49.80
CA ASN A 1001 -50.31 -16.59 50.06
C ASN A 1001 -49.93 -17.36 48.79
N ASP A 1002 -49.50 -16.65 47.75
CA ASP A 1002 -49.04 -17.22 46.46
C ASP A 1002 -47.53 -17.38 46.35
N GLY A 1003 -46.75 -16.93 47.34
CA GLY A 1003 -45.28 -17.06 47.35
C GLY A 1003 -44.56 -15.78 46.99
N MET A 1004 -45.25 -14.87 46.31
CA MET A 1004 -44.67 -13.64 45.80
C MET A 1004 -44.97 -12.45 46.70
N VAL A 1005 -44.14 -11.42 46.64
CA VAL A 1005 -44.40 -10.14 47.30
C VAL A 1005 -45.64 -9.46 46.70
N ASP A 1006 -46.66 -9.16 47.53
CA ASP A 1006 -47.89 -8.52 47.03
C ASP A 1006 -47.67 -7.04 46.66
N SER A 1007 -48.20 -6.65 45.48
CA SER A 1007 -48.16 -5.26 44.97
C SER A 1007 -46.74 -4.70 44.90
N PRO A 1008 -45.81 -5.40 44.23
CA PRO A 1008 -44.43 -4.95 44.14
C PRO A 1008 -44.42 -3.59 43.44
N THR A 1009 -43.63 -2.68 43.98
CA THR A 1009 -43.22 -1.49 43.26
C THR A 1009 -41.71 -1.51 43.25
N ASP A 1010 -41.15 -1.53 42.06
CA ASP A 1010 -39.72 -1.41 41.80
C ASP A 1010 -39.48 -0.05 41.10
N PRO A 1011 -39.00 0.96 41.84
CA PRO A 1011 -38.66 2.27 41.28
C PRO A 1011 -37.38 2.31 40.46
N ASP A 1012 -36.47 1.37 40.68
CA ASP A 1012 -35.08 1.28 40.21
C ASP A 1012 -35.02 0.54 38.89
N GLY A 1013 -35.83 -0.51 38.77
CA GLY A 1013 -35.77 -1.49 37.69
C GLY A 1013 -34.84 -2.67 37.99
N ASP A 1014 -34.52 -2.95 39.26
CA ASP A 1014 -33.55 -3.99 39.65
C ASP A 1014 -34.20 -5.33 40.05
N GLY A 1015 -35.51 -5.47 39.83
CA GLY A 1015 -36.25 -6.69 40.14
C GLY A 1015 -36.67 -6.82 41.61
N ILE A 1016 -36.11 -6.01 42.52
CA ILE A 1016 -36.39 -6.14 43.95
C ILE A 1016 -37.60 -5.28 44.36
N ALA A 1017 -38.62 -5.92 44.93
CA ALA A 1017 -39.79 -5.19 45.40
C ALA A 1017 -39.49 -4.26 46.59
N ASN A 1018 -39.79 -2.95 46.48
CA ASN A 1018 -39.64 -1.95 47.55
C ASN A 1018 -40.75 -2.02 48.63
N ASN A 1019 -41.29 -3.21 48.91
CA ASN A 1019 -42.45 -3.38 49.77
C ASN A 1019 -42.05 -3.45 51.24
N SER A 1020 -42.33 -2.36 51.96
CA SER A 1020 -42.03 -2.21 53.40
C SER A 1020 -40.54 -2.31 53.75
N GLY A 1021 -39.67 -1.85 52.85
CA GLY A 1021 -38.20 -1.90 53.03
C GLY A 1021 -37.67 -3.32 52.88
N LEU A 1022 -38.19 -4.05 51.89
CA LEU A 1022 -37.60 -5.31 51.44
C LEU A 1022 -36.30 -5.00 50.72
N ASP A 1023 -36.39 -4.22 49.64
CA ASP A 1023 -35.25 -3.50 49.12
C ASP A 1023 -34.78 -2.41 50.13
N THR A 1024 -33.47 -2.38 50.34
CA THR A 1024 -32.77 -1.49 51.28
C THR A 1024 -32.05 -0.32 50.60
N ILE A 1025 -32.02 -0.30 49.26
CA ILE A 1025 -31.44 0.72 48.38
C ILE A 1025 -32.50 1.17 47.34
N PRO A 1026 -33.62 1.81 47.74
CA PRO A 1026 -34.80 1.92 46.86
C PRO A 1026 -34.76 2.99 45.77
N ALA A 1027 -33.55 3.41 45.41
CA ALA A 1027 -33.26 4.40 44.39
C ALA A 1027 -31.91 4.12 43.67
N GLY A 1028 -31.36 2.93 43.83
CA GLY A 1028 -30.17 2.42 43.15
C GLY A 1028 -30.22 0.89 43.10
N PHE A 1029 -29.52 0.32 42.13
CA PHE A 1029 -29.50 -1.12 41.89
C PHE A 1029 -29.09 -1.93 43.13
N GLY A 1030 -29.81 -3.02 43.38
CA GLY A 1030 -29.61 -3.92 44.50
C GLY A 1030 -30.39 -3.55 45.76
N GLY A 1031 -29.95 -4.13 46.88
CA GLY A 1031 -30.49 -3.84 48.20
C GLY A 1031 -31.32 -4.97 48.79
N LEU A 1032 -31.22 -6.20 48.28
CA LEU A 1032 -31.82 -7.39 48.87
C LEU A 1032 -30.76 -8.13 49.72
N PRO A 1033 -30.80 -8.04 51.07
CA PRO A 1033 -29.67 -8.52 51.86
C PRO A 1033 -29.54 -10.04 51.87
N THR A 1034 -28.37 -10.52 51.45
CA THR A 1034 -27.94 -11.91 51.66
C THR A 1034 -27.81 -12.16 53.17
N ALA A 1035 -28.70 -12.97 53.72
CA ALA A 1035 -28.75 -13.16 55.18
C ALA A 1035 -27.65 -14.12 55.66
N ASN A 1036 -26.37 -13.72 55.67
CA ASN A 1036 -25.22 -14.40 56.30
C ASN A 1036 -25.41 -15.91 56.57
N GLY A 1037 -25.48 -16.67 55.49
CA GLY A 1037 -25.54 -18.12 55.44
C GLY A 1037 -26.02 -18.55 54.06
N PRO A 1038 -25.45 -19.60 53.43
CA PRO A 1038 -26.09 -20.20 52.26
C PRO A 1038 -27.51 -20.61 52.65
N ALA A 1039 -28.43 -20.76 51.70
CA ALA A 1039 -29.74 -21.37 51.89
C ALA A 1039 -29.60 -22.74 52.61
N THR A 1040 -29.41 -22.70 53.93
CA THR A 1040 -29.02 -23.83 54.75
C THR A 1040 -29.72 -23.70 56.08
N ASP A 1041 -30.93 -24.23 56.02
CA ASP A 1041 -31.44 -25.31 56.85
C ASP A 1041 -32.52 -24.89 57.84
N LEU A 1042 -33.76 -25.09 57.43
CA LEU A 1042 -34.93 -25.09 58.29
C LEU A 1042 -35.90 -26.14 57.72
N PHE A 1043 -35.78 -27.46 57.93
CA PHE A 1043 -35.68 -28.15 59.20
C PHE A 1043 -35.42 -29.65 58.91
N ALA A 1044 -34.86 -30.39 59.88
CA ALA A 1044 -35.03 -31.85 59.90
C ALA A 1044 -36.51 -32.24 60.15
N ASN A 1045 -37.39 -32.03 59.16
CA ASN A 1045 -38.78 -32.46 59.15
C ASN A 1045 -38.84 -33.99 59.00
N TYR A 1046 -38.75 -34.69 60.14
CA TYR A 1046 -38.94 -36.15 60.11
C TYR A 1046 -40.43 -36.49 60.02
N THR A 1047 -40.92 -36.68 58.80
CA THR A 1047 -42.32 -37.04 58.54
C THR A 1047 -42.55 -38.55 58.71
N PHE A 1048 -43.49 -38.92 59.60
CA PHE A 1048 -43.90 -40.32 59.73
C PHE A 1048 -44.82 -40.72 58.57
N GLY A 1049 -44.43 -41.69 57.75
CA GLY A 1049 -45.28 -42.18 56.65
C GLY A 1049 -46.68 -42.63 57.12
N ASN A 1050 -47.72 -42.08 56.48
CA ASN A 1050 -49.16 -42.30 56.71
C ASN A 1050 -49.55 -43.44 57.68
N VAL A 1051 -49.78 -43.11 58.96
CA VAL A 1051 -50.37 -44.04 59.94
C VAL A 1051 -51.86 -43.76 60.12
N THR A 1052 -52.66 -44.81 59.93
CA THR A 1052 -54.11 -44.75 60.15
C THR A 1052 -54.47 -45.08 61.59
N PHE A 1053 -55.06 -44.13 62.31
CA PHE A 1053 -55.61 -44.34 63.66
C PHE A 1053 -57.10 -44.74 63.61
N LYS A 1054 -57.51 -45.65 64.50
CA LYS A 1054 -58.94 -45.94 64.74
C LYS A 1054 -59.54 -44.93 65.72
N ALA A 1055 -60.86 -44.74 65.73
CA ALA A 1055 -61.51 -43.79 66.67
C ALA A 1055 -61.14 -44.14 68.12
N ASN A 1056 -60.72 -43.14 68.88
CA ASN A 1056 -60.27 -43.26 70.27
C ASN A 1056 -59.03 -44.16 70.48
N ASP A 1057 -58.33 -44.54 69.40
CA ASP A 1057 -57.07 -45.26 69.52
C ASP A 1057 -56.04 -44.35 70.20
N THR A 1058 -55.34 -44.88 71.20
CA THR A 1058 -54.33 -44.15 71.97
C THR A 1058 -53.01 -44.87 71.77
N ARG A 1059 -52.01 -44.16 71.25
CA ARG A 1059 -50.69 -44.72 70.97
C ARG A 1059 -49.62 -43.92 71.70
N THR A 1060 -48.54 -44.61 72.06
CA THR A 1060 -47.33 -43.94 72.54
C THR A 1060 -46.40 -43.73 71.36
N VAL A 1061 -45.97 -42.49 71.17
CA VAL A 1061 -44.95 -42.12 70.19
C VAL A 1061 -43.66 -41.87 70.94
N ILE A 1062 -42.60 -42.56 70.53
CA ILE A 1062 -41.26 -42.37 71.06
C ILE A 1062 -40.45 -41.54 70.07
N ILE A 1063 -39.96 -40.40 70.54
CA ILE A 1063 -39.06 -39.50 69.82
C ILE A 1063 -37.65 -39.80 70.34
N ASN A 1064 -36.76 -40.25 69.45
CA ASN A 1064 -35.35 -40.49 69.74
C ASN A 1064 -34.55 -39.27 69.29
N ILE A 1065 -33.68 -38.80 70.18
CA ILE A 1065 -32.79 -37.67 69.97
C ILE A 1065 -31.37 -38.23 69.94
N ASN A 1066 -30.79 -38.45 68.77
CA ASN A 1066 -29.51 -39.14 68.58
C ASN A 1066 -28.37 -38.14 68.37
N GLU A 1067 -27.20 -38.44 68.93
CA GLU A 1067 -25.93 -37.84 68.51
C GLU A 1067 -25.26 -38.84 67.55
N ILE A 1068 -24.80 -38.40 66.37
CA ILE A 1068 -24.25 -39.31 65.34
C ILE A 1068 -22.83 -38.95 64.86
N LYS A 1069 -22.17 -37.93 65.42
CA LYS A 1069 -20.82 -37.48 65.00
C LYS A 1069 -19.90 -37.13 66.18
N GLY A 1070 -19.76 -38.06 67.12
CA GLY A 1070 -18.55 -38.24 67.94
C GLY A 1070 -18.27 -37.23 69.06
N GLY A 1071 -18.97 -36.09 69.14
CA GLY A 1071 -18.93 -35.15 70.25
C GLY A 1071 -20.09 -35.38 71.23
N ALA A 1072 -19.97 -35.03 72.52
CA ALA A 1072 -21.12 -35.10 73.43
C ALA A 1072 -21.90 -33.77 73.41
N THR A 1073 -23.21 -33.80 73.14
CA THR A 1073 -24.07 -32.61 73.20
C THR A 1073 -24.32 -32.22 74.66
N SER A 1074 -23.83 -31.04 75.05
CA SER A 1074 -23.93 -30.53 76.42
C SER A 1074 -24.67 -29.19 76.55
N GLY A 1075 -25.01 -28.55 75.43
CA GLY A 1075 -25.90 -27.39 75.39
C GLY A 1075 -27.38 -27.76 75.53
N ILE A 1076 -28.23 -26.74 75.66
CA ILE A 1076 -29.69 -26.92 75.74
C ILE A 1076 -30.20 -27.32 74.35
N VAL A 1077 -30.93 -28.44 74.28
CA VAL A 1077 -31.56 -28.95 73.05
C VAL A 1077 -33.03 -28.57 73.07
N GLU A 1078 -33.53 -28.05 71.95
CA GLU A 1078 -34.92 -27.61 71.81
C GLU A 1078 -35.52 -28.14 70.51
N PHE A 1079 -36.75 -28.62 70.57
CA PHE A 1079 -37.49 -29.05 69.38
C PHE A 1079 -39.00 -28.88 69.58
N PHE A 1080 -39.74 -28.83 68.48
CA PHE A 1080 -41.16 -28.55 68.40
C PHE A 1080 -41.92 -29.71 67.77
N VAL A 1081 -43.10 -30.00 68.30
CA VAL A 1081 -44.02 -31.02 67.76
C VAL A 1081 -45.36 -30.33 67.48
N PRO A 1082 -45.74 -30.11 66.22
CA PRO A 1082 -46.99 -29.44 65.87
C PRO A 1082 -48.23 -30.21 66.39
N THR A 1083 -49.31 -29.48 66.67
CA THR A 1083 -50.61 -30.12 66.97
C THR A 1083 -51.21 -30.71 65.70
N MET A 1084 -51.69 -31.95 65.79
CA MET A 1084 -52.42 -32.58 64.69
C MET A 1084 -53.93 -32.35 64.81
N THR A 1085 -54.54 -31.81 63.76
CA THR A 1085 -55.99 -31.60 63.68
C THR A 1085 -56.74 -32.93 63.82
N GLY A 1086 -57.65 -33.02 64.80
CA GLY A 1086 -58.41 -34.24 65.09
C GLY A 1086 -57.73 -35.24 66.03
N TYR A 1087 -56.65 -34.83 66.70
CA TYR A 1087 -55.93 -35.63 67.69
C TYR A 1087 -55.66 -34.84 68.97
N THR A 1088 -55.79 -35.51 70.11
CA THR A 1088 -55.35 -35.01 71.41
C THR A 1088 -53.96 -35.56 71.74
N MET A 1089 -52.98 -34.69 71.98
CA MET A 1089 -51.61 -35.04 72.34
C MET A 1089 -51.31 -34.66 73.79
N THR A 1090 -50.63 -35.54 74.53
CA THR A 1090 -50.30 -35.30 75.95
C THR A 1090 -48.88 -35.76 76.29
N PHE A 1091 -48.25 -35.03 77.20
CA PHE A 1091 -46.91 -35.32 77.71
C PHE A 1091 -46.93 -35.40 79.25
N ASN A 1092 -46.29 -36.43 79.81
CA ASN A 1092 -46.11 -36.59 81.24
C ASN A 1092 -44.63 -36.41 81.62
N ALA A 1093 -44.30 -35.24 82.18
CA ALA A 1093 -42.93 -34.87 82.56
C ALA A 1093 -42.33 -35.71 83.71
N THR A 1094 -43.12 -36.53 84.40
CA THR A 1094 -42.64 -37.39 85.52
C THR A 1094 -42.42 -38.84 85.11
N GLN A 1095 -42.63 -39.17 83.84
CA GLN A 1095 -42.54 -40.54 83.32
C GLN A 1095 -41.09 -40.95 83.08
N THR A 1096 -40.59 -41.89 83.89
CA THR A 1096 -39.20 -42.39 83.82
C THR A 1096 -39.08 -43.85 83.36
N THR A 1097 -40.21 -44.51 83.05
CA THR A 1097 -40.24 -45.90 82.59
C THR A 1097 -41.51 -46.17 81.78
N ALA A 1098 -41.35 -46.38 80.47
CA ALA A 1098 -42.35 -46.99 79.60
C ALA A 1098 -41.75 -48.25 78.99
N THR A 1099 -42.43 -49.39 79.15
CA THR A 1099 -41.95 -50.69 78.67
C THR A 1099 -42.31 -50.88 77.20
N VAL A 1100 -41.34 -50.85 76.27
CA VAL A 1100 -41.35 -51.65 75.02
C VAL A 1100 -39.91 -51.83 74.46
N ILE A 1101 -39.54 -53.10 74.24
CA ILE A 1101 -38.42 -53.72 73.48
C ILE A 1101 -36.99 -53.17 73.70
N GLY A 1102 -36.22 -53.89 74.54
CA GLY A 1102 -34.76 -53.71 74.70
C GLY A 1102 -34.33 -53.31 76.12
N THR A 1103 -33.02 -53.11 76.33
CA THR A 1103 -32.38 -52.77 77.62
C THR A 1103 -32.29 -51.26 77.90
N GLU A 1104 -32.99 -50.42 77.14
CA GLU A 1104 -32.84 -48.96 77.17
C GLU A 1104 -34.12 -48.24 77.64
N THR A 1105 -34.00 -47.09 78.32
CA THR A 1105 -35.08 -46.41 79.07
C THR A 1105 -35.46 -45.04 78.50
N VAL A 1106 -36.76 -44.69 78.54
CA VAL A 1106 -37.29 -43.33 78.27
C VAL A 1106 -37.29 -42.50 79.55
N ASN A 1107 -36.81 -41.26 79.50
CA ASN A 1107 -36.79 -40.37 80.66
C ASN A 1107 -37.35 -38.98 80.32
N ASN A 1108 -38.68 -38.84 80.40
CA ASN A 1108 -39.35 -37.55 80.16
C ASN A 1108 -38.98 -36.48 81.20
N ASN A 1109 -38.42 -36.87 82.35
CA ASN A 1109 -38.00 -35.91 83.37
C ASN A 1109 -36.75 -35.11 82.97
N ASP A 1110 -36.04 -35.51 81.92
CA ASP A 1110 -34.92 -34.72 81.39
C ASP A 1110 -35.38 -33.52 80.55
N TRP A 1111 -36.70 -33.39 80.33
CA TRP A 1111 -37.28 -32.42 79.41
C TRP A 1111 -38.37 -31.58 80.10
N THR A 1112 -38.54 -30.36 79.60
CA THR A 1112 -39.66 -29.48 79.90
C THR A 1112 -40.48 -29.29 78.63
N MET A 1113 -41.81 -29.21 78.77
CA MET A 1113 -42.72 -29.01 77.64
C MET A 1113 -43.56 -27.76 77.87
N THR A 1114 -43.60 -26.90 76.86
CA THR A 1114 -44.46 -25.72 76.81
C THR A 1114 -45.45 -25.88 75.65
N ASN A 1115 -46.74 -25.71 75.91
CA ASN A 1115 -47.75 -25.73 74.86
C ASN A 1115 -47.87 -24.32 74.28
N THR A 1116 -47.67 -24.18 72.97
CA THR A 1116 -47.62 -22.89 72.26
C THR A 1116 -48.97 -22.52 71.63
N GLY A 1117 -49.98 -23.39 71.69
CA GLY A 1117 -51.25 -23.25 70.98
C GLY A 1117 -51.23 -23.89 69.59
N THR A 1118 -50.08 -23.91 68.91
CA THR A 1118 -49.85 -24.57 67.62
C THR A 1118 -49.11 -25.91 67.74
N GLY A 1119 -48.60 -26.25 68.94
CA GLY A 1119 -47.86 -27.48 69.20
C GLY A 1119 -47.27 -27.56 70.60
N MET A 1120 -46.39 -28.54 70.80
CA MET A 1120 -45.61 -28.74 72.03
C MET A 1120 -44.14 -28.45 71.76
N LYS A 1121 -43.59 -27.41 72.37
CA LYS A 1121 -42.14 -27.14 72.40
C LYS A 1121 -41.50 -27.89 73.56
N PHE A 1122 -40.46 -28.67 73.29
CA PHE A 1122 -39.68 -29.42 74.25
C PHE A 1122 -38.28 -28.82 74.40
N THR A 1123 -37.86 -28.60 75.63
CA THR A 1123 -36.54 -28.03 75.97
C THR A 1123 -35.86 -28.95 76.99
N SER A 1124 -34.62 -29.35 76.72
CA SER A 1124 -33.84 -30.17 77.65
C SER A 1124 -33.53 -29.38 78.92
N LYS A 1125 -33.56 -30.04 80.07
CA LYS A 1125 -33.17 -29.41 81.34
C LYS A 1125 -31.66 -29.16 81.35
N SER A 1126 -31.26 -28.04 81.96
CA SER A 1126 -29.85 -27.70 82.14
C SER A 1126 -29.08 -28.85 82.82
N GLY A 1127 -27.97 -29.26 82.20
CA GLY A 1127 -27.10 -30.34 82.68
C GLY A 1127 -27.42 -31.73 82.13
N VAL A 1128 -28.44 -31.88 81.28
CA VAL A 1128 -28.68 -33.11 80.51
C VAL A 1128 -27.63 -33.19 79.39
N VAL A 1129 -26.88 -34.30 79.35
CA VAL A 1129 -25.84 -34.54 78.33
C VAL A 1129 -26.24 -35.73 77.48
N ILE A 1130 -26.24 -35.54 76.16
CA ILE A 1130 -26.38 -36.63 75.19
C ILE A 1130 -24.96 -37.05 74.81
N SER A 1131 -24.55 -38.24 75.25
CA SER A 1131 -23.20 -38.73 74.99
C SER A 1131 -22.94 -38.90 73.49
N ALA A 1132 -21.69 -38.73 73.07
CA ALA A 1132 -21.23 -39.04 71.72
C ALA A 1132 -21.69 -40.43 71.25
N ASN A 1133 -22.24 -40.49 70.05
CA ASN A 1133 -22.91 -41.62 69.40
C ASN A 1133 -24.04 -42.25 70.23
N GLY A 1134 -24.58 -41.49 71.19
CA GLY A 1134 -25.64 -41.89 72.11
C GLY A 1134 -26.98 -41.28 71.75
N ARG A 1135 -28.01 -41.53 72.57
CA ARG A 1135 -29.35 -40.99 72.33
C ARG A 1135 -30.16 -40.73 73.60
N SER A 1136 -30.97 -39.68 73.57
CA SER A 1136 -32.02 -39.39 74.56
C SER A 1136 -33.39 -39.74 73.98
N ARG A 1137 -34.40 -39.97 74.84
CA ARG A 1137 -35.74 -40.39 74.40
C ARG A 1137 -36.85 -39.73 75.17
N ILE A 1138 -37.90 -39.37 74.43
CA ILE A 1138 -39.13 -38.78 74.95
C ILE A 1138 -40.32 -39.60 74.48
N ALA A 1139 -41.30 -39.79 75.38
CA ALA A 1139 -42.58 -40.40 75.06
C ALA A 1139 -43.71 -39.37 75.15
N ILE A 1140 -44.49 -39.25 74.07
CA ILE A 1140 -45.76 -38.52 74.04
C ILE A 1140 -46.90 -39.49 73.76
N THR A 1141 -48.08 -39.21 74.32
CA THR A 1141 -49.28 -39.99 74.07
C THR A 1141 -50.16 -39.25 73.08
N VAL A 1142 -50.50 -39.91 71.97
CA VAL A 1142 -51.37 -39.38 70.92
C VAL A 1142 -52.67 -40.17 70.90
N LYS A 1143 -53.80 -39.48 70.97
CA LYS A 1143 -55.14 -40.07 70.92
C LYS A 1143 -55.93 -39.47 69.77
N ALA A 1144 -56.51 -40.32 68.91
CA ALA A 1144 -57.40 -39.87 67.83
C ALA A 1144 -58.78 -39.47 68.36
N ASP A 1145 -59.24 -38.26 68.03
CA ASP A 1145 -60.54 -37.74 68.45
C ASP A 1145 -61.69 -38.25 67.55
N THR A 1146 -61.39 -38.66 66.31
CA THR A 1146 -62.34 -39.26 65.33
C THR A 1146 -61.69 -40.43 64.56
N ALA A 1147 -62.46 -41.42 64.08
CA ALA A 1147 -61.92 -42.61 63.39
C ALA A 1147 -61.52 -42.34 61.94
N GLY A 1148 -60.37 -42.87 61.52
CA GLY A 1148 -60.10 -43.19 60.11
C GLY A 1148 -59.33 -42.14 59.32
N THR A 1149 -58.87 -41.06 59.93
CA THR A 1149 -57.98 -40.09 59.29
C THR A 1149 -56.54 -40.62 59.32
N ALA A 1150 -55.86 -40.68 58.19
CA ALA A 1150 -54.40 -40.75 58.18
C ALA A 1150 -53.87 -39.36 58.52
N ALA A 1151 -52.85 -39.28 59.38
CA ALA A 1151 -52.19 -38.02 59.69
C ALA A 1151 -50.70 -38.29 59.86
N ASN A 1152 -49.90 -37.36 59.36
CA ASN A 1152 -48.46 -37.35 59.55
C ASN A 1152 -48.15 -36.59 60.84
N LEU A 1153 -47.24 -37.13 61.64
CA LEU A 1153 -46.66 -36.43 62.78
C LEU A 1153 -45.28 -35.96 62.34
N THR A 1154 -45.02 -34.66 62.50
CA THR A 1154 -43.75 -34.00 62.19
C THR A 1154 -43.11 -33.48 63.48
N THR A 1155 -41.79 -33.29 63.46
CA THR A 1155 -41.02 -32.76 64.59
C THR A 1155 -39.88 -31.90 64.07
N ASN A 1156 -39.73 -30.69 64.60
CA ASN A 1156 -38.84 -29.67 64.04
C ASN A 1156 -37.85 -29.24 65.12
N ILE A 1157 -36.54 -29.26 64.86
CA ILE A 1157 -35.54 -28.82 65.84
C ILE A 1157 -35.49 -27.29 65.85
N THR A 1158 -35.37 -26.68 67.03
CA THR A 1158 -35.18 -25.23 67.11
C THR A 1158 -33.74 -24.88 66.72
N PRO A 1159 -33.53 -23.88 65.84
CA PRO A 1159 -32.19 -23.47 65.38
C PRO A 1159 -31.21 -23.18 66.52
N ALA A 1160 -29.93 -23.49 66.30
CA ALA A 1160 -28.83 -23.33 67.25
C ALA A 1160 -28.95 -24.08 68.60
N SER A 1161 -29.91 -25.01 68.73
CA SER A 1161 -30.05 -25.83 69.93
C SER A 1161 -29.00 -26.96 69.98
N GLY A 1162 -28.47 -27.26 71.17
CA GLY A 1162 -27.40 -28.25 71.38
C GLY A 1162 -26.02 -27.66 71.72
N GLY A 1163 -25.80 -26.37 71.43
CA GLY A 1163 -24.67 -25.58 71.92
C GLY A 1163 -23.30 -25.93 71.35
N ASP A 1164 -23.23 -26.58 70.18
CA ASP A 1164 -21.98 -26.76 69.42
C ASP A 1164 -22.05 -25.88 68.16
N GLY A 1165 -21.03 -25.05 67.93
CA GLY A 1165 -20.99 -24.05 66.86
C GLY A 1165 -20.69 -24.61 65.47
N VAL A 1166 -21.01 -25.89 65.25
CA VAL A 1166 -20.79 -26.62 64.00
C VAL A 1166 -22.14 -27.12 63.50
N SER A 1167 -22.66 -26.48 62.45
CA SER A 1167 -24.00 -26.70 61.87
C SER A 1167 -24.27 -28.15 61.48
N LEU A 1168 -23.26 -28.85 60.94
CA LEU A 1168 -23.33 -30.25 60.50
C LEU A 1168 -23.60 -31.28 61.61
N ASN A 1169 -23.57 -30.87 62.89
CA ASN A 1169 -23.82 -31.75 64.03
C ASN A 1169 -25.31 -31.73 64.46
N ASN A 1170 -26.08 -30.75 63.99
CA ASN A 1170 -27.49 -30.54 64.37
C ASN A 1170 -28.49 -31.19 63.40
N VAL A 1171 -28.05 -31.54 62.18
CA VAL A 1171 -28.88 -32.07 61.09
C VAL A 1171 -29.37 -33.51 61.34
N ALA A 1172 -28.71 -34.27 62.22
CA ALA A 1172 -28.94 -35.72 62.34
C ALA A 1172 -29.61 -36.16 63.64
N VAL A 1173 -30.43 -35.31 64.27
CA VAL A 1173 -30.77 -35.54 65.69
C VAL A 1173 -32.06 -36.35 65.92
N LEU A 1174 -32.95 -36.59 64.96
CA LEU A 1174 -34.28 -37.18 65.29
C LEU A 1174 -34.61 -38.50 64.57
N SER A 1175 -35.19 -39.46 65.30
CA SER A 1175 -35.95 -40.57 64.70
C SER A 1175 -37.16 -40.94 65.56
N MET A 1176 -38.31 -41.23 64.93
CA MET A 1176 -39.55 -41.53 65.65
C MET A 1176 -40.02 -42.98 65.48
N SER A 1177 -40.65 -43.54 66.51
CA SER A 1177 -41.30 -44.85 66.43
C SER A 1177 -42.66 -44.88 67.12
N ILE A 1178 -43.65 -45.52 66.50
CA ILE A 1178 -45.01 -45.66 67.02
C ILE A 1178 -45.19 -47.06 67.58
N GLN A 1179 -45.73 -47.16 68.79
CA GLN A 1179 -46.01 -48.45 69.43
C GLN A 1179 -47.47 -48.52 69.91
N ASN A 1180 -48.08 -49.69 69.67
CA ASN A 1180 -49.47 -50.01 70.05
C ASN A 1180 -49.63 -50.16 71.55
#